data_AF-A0A418NN34-F1
#
_entry.id   AF-A0A418NN34-F1
#
_cell.length_a   1.000
_cell.length_b   1.000
_cell.length_c   1.000
_cell.angle_alpha   90.00
_cell.angle_beta   90.00
_cell.angle_gamma   90.00
#
_symmetry.space_group_name_H-M   'P 1'
#
loop_
_entity.id
_entity.type
_entity.pdbx_description
1 polymer ?
#
loop_
_entity_poly.entity_id
_entity_poly.type
_entity_poly.pdbx_seq_one_letter_code
_entity_poly.pdbx_strand_id
1 'polypeptide(L)'
;DIRTGQVQAVGGNAELTSAGGAITTSDVSSTADVLLDAATRLTAQNVSARNDIVANSIDNMVLTSATADSDDNGTGDLTLTSTNGPLKVTGASSGVAVDIDSGGTATLGVDGNTLSFTQSTGGVLDIDAAGDIRTGQVQAVGGNAELTSAGGSITTANVSSTRNTLIAADTFITSQNIDADLDVSLVAGTTIQAEDVTAGNHITATSEGRMVLGSATANDDGGSVGDLSLGSTDGPLRVTGASSGVNVDIDSGGAAALGDVTATDGNLAITAGNSANATVNGAITTQDLSATNGNIAIESVGGGNIATGTIDARNVGGDDTRANIAIDTAGSVMTGAINAGVTDAALLGSLTVGGGTTPDTVTFGGEVVADAIDVVSNTAISTGDLTALATDVSLDAGTRISTQNVIAEGDAMLDAGTSIEFATVMAGDNASLDAGTFIDGGSVTAGIDAILDAGTTIATGAVSAADDVAVTSADRMTLASVTADSDGSGVGSVSLSSTDGPLTVSGATSGVTVNVASGGNATLGFDGGVLSLTRSTGGLLEIDAAGTIRTGQIQATGGNAELTSSTASITTDSVSATGDAVLDAETSISSQNISAGRDVLKTAGTSVSTQNISAVRDVSQVAGSSITSLDITAGRDVSLTAGTTIGAQAVTSGNAITTNSVDATTLASATADSDSSGAGSVDLTSTNGPLTVTGAARGVSVEIDSGGAVTLGSARSTGGNVTIDAIGNLVTGPITSSANLLIGQMDAPANVQFGGTSNVVGDVTITSDGTITVAANSSVTAGSDLLTTSADIDLGSGSLLKAEGDATLTVSQDASQVRLGAAASNGGGAFALTDAELNRIEAQNLLLQANSTNVEVSSVTFDGAAGSETFTVATTGDIAFTGAIDGSGTGGLFQFGGSAPNTGLAGTISMNTERASLLFAGADLQVRADDILFGTQPFIQEMIDLRDGSGGNFSGLLGALIVGNSGSSLYNAGLDYSGPATYLEASNLNVVYGDSALFQNSGEVSTALVETTGVNISQTLTIDPTDTTNAFAIFGTIETLEGRAAALADPSIVILLDDDEVQPFASRINGCQIRSGADCLNTVIGNTIVEISSEQFDLFSSESDVLLPFDPLVGTNNEGLFSDVGPDCEEFDENGICITPSEEQ
;
A
#
# COMPACT_ATOMS: atom_id res chain seq x y z
N ASP A 1 4.94 -50.88 -115.05
CA ASP A 1 6.00 -49.93 -115.45
C ASP A 1 5.60 -49.09 -116.64
N ILE A 2 5.21 -47.85 -116.39
CA ILE A 2 5.20 -46.77 -117.38
C ILE A 2 6.44 -45.91 -117.11
N ARG A 3 7.29 -45.73 -118.12
CA ARG A 3 8.42 -44.80 -118.09
C ARG A 3 8.30 -43.83 -119.27
N THR A 4 8.10 -42.55 -119.01
CA THR A 4 7.86 -41.52 -120.03
C THR A 4 8.60 -40.22 -119.70
N GLY A 5 8.64 -39.29 -120.68
CA GLY A 5 9.16 -37.94 -120.50
C GLY A 5 8.10 -37.00 -119.93
N GLN A 6 8.02 -35.77 -120.45
CA GLN A 6 6.92 -34.86 -120.15
C GLN A 6 5.60 -35.38 -120.74
N VAL A 7 4.52 -35.30 -119.96
CA VAL A 7 3.15 -35.54 -120.39
C VAL A 7 2.39 -34.21 -120.36
N GLN A 8 1.71 -33.87 -121.45
CA GLN A 8 0.89 -32.66 -121.52
C GLN A 8 -0.42 -32.97 -122.26
N ALA A 9 -1.55 -32.72 -121.60
CA ALA A 9 -2.88 -32.81 -122.18
C ALA A 9 -3.45 -31.39 -122.37
N VAL A 10 -3.86 -31.08 -123.60
CA VAL A 10 -4.45 -29.78 -123.97
C VAL A 10 -5.87 -30.02 -124.47
N GLY A 11 -6.87 -29.69 -123.65
CA GLY A 11 -8.30 -29.87 -123.92
C GLY A 11 -8.93 -31.16 -123.38
N GLY A 12 -8.29 -31.83 -122.43
CA GLY A 12 -8.81 -33.04 -121.76
C GLY A 12 -7.82 -33.57 -120.72
N ASN A 13 -8.18 -34.67 -120.05
CA ASN A 13 -7.45 -35.19 -118.88
C ASN A 13 -6.08 -35.81 -119.24
N ALA A 14 -5.14 -35.76 -118.30
CA ALA A 14 -3.88 -36.50 -118.37
C ALA A 14 -3.95 -37.75 -117.48
N GLU A 15 -4.29 -38.90 -118.07
CA GLU A 15 -4.47 -40.17 -117.36
C GLU A 15 -3.29 -41.15 -117.60
N LEU A 16 -2.69 -41.65 -116.53
CA LEU A 16 -1.68 -42.72 -116.55
C LEU A 16 -2.01 -43.79 -115.51
N THR A 17 -2.50 -44.94 -115.96
CA THR A 17 -2.81 -46.10 -115.09
C THR A 17 -1.84 -47.26 -115.36
N SER A 18 -1.14 -47.74 -114.33
CA SER A 18 -0.28 -48.92 -114.39
C SER A 18 -0.77 -50.01 -113.44
N ALA A 19 -1.67 -50.85 -113.96
CA ALA A 19 -2.37 -51.95 -113.24
C ALA A 19 -1.48 -53.09 -112.68
N GLY A 20 -0.17 -52.90 -112.57
CA GLY A 20 0.75 -53.90 -112.03
C GLY A 20 2.23 -53.46 -111.96
N GLY A 21 2.53 -52.15 -111.89
CA GLY A 21 3.91 -51.70 -111.70
C GLY A 21 4.04 -50.18 -111.59
N ALA A 22 5.28 -49.69 -111.65
CA ALA A 22 5.58 -48.30 -111.31
C ALA A 22 5.24 -47.31 -112.43
N ILE A 23 4.96 -46.06 -112.07
CA ILE A 23 4.95 -44.91 -113.00
C ILE A 23 6.21 -44.07 -112.74
N THR A 24 6.90 -43.66 -113.79
CA THR A 24 8.02 -42.73 -113.72
C THR A 24 7.98 -41.79 -114.92
N THR A 25 7.76 -40.50 -114.66
CA THR A 25 7.50 -39.45 -115.64
C THR A 25 8.33 -38.19 -115.32
N SER A 26 8.44 -37.26 -116.26
CA SER A 26 8.91 -35.89 -115.97
C SER A 26 7.71 -35.05 -115.51
N ASP A 27 7.53 -33.84 -116.03
CA ASP A 27 6.33 -33.04 -115.72
C ASP A 27 5.07 -33.69 -116.31
N VAL A 28 3.95 -33.58 -115.60
CA VAL A 28 2.61 -33.95 -116.04
C VAL A 28 1.74 -32.71 -115.96
N SER A 29 1.15 -32.28 -117.08
CA SER A 29 0.26 -31.11 -117.09
C SER A 29 -1.04 -31.37 -117.86
N SER A 30 -2.15 -30.83 -117.36
CA SER A 30 -3.48 -30.95 -117.95
C SER A 30 -4.22 -29.61 -117.91
N THR A 31 -5.05 -29.34 -118.93
CA THR A 31 -6.03 -28.23 -118.89
C THR A 31 -7.41 -28.68 -118.41
N ALA A 32 -7.50 -29.89 -117.86
CA ALA A 32 -8.62 -30.45 -117.11
C ALA A 32 -7.99 -31.23 -115.96
N ASP A 33 -8.43 -32.46 -115.70
CA ASP A 33 -7.98 -33.29 -114.56
C ASP A 33 -6.62 -33.98 -114.87
N VAL A 34 -5.88 -34.38 -113.83
CA VAL A 34 -4.75 -35.32 -113.90
C VAL A 34 -5.08 -36.55 -113.06
N LEU A 35 -5.00 -37.74 -113.65
CA LEU A 35 -5.20 -39.02 -112.95
C LEU A 35 -3.96 -39.91 -113.09
N LEU A 36 -3.25 -40.15 -112.00
CA LEU A 36 -2.09 -41.04 -111.95
C LEU A 36 -2.41 -42.22 -111.03
N ASP A 37 -2.30 -43.45 -111.52
CA ASP A 37 -2.59 -44.64 -110.71
C ASP A 37 -1.51 -45.71 -110.91
N ALA A 38 -0.64 -45.87 -109.90
CA ALA A 38 0.49 -46.78 -109.91
C ALA A 38 0.32 -47.94 -108.92
N ALA A 39 0.19 -49.18 -109.44
CA ALA A 39 0.08 -50.36 -108.59
C ALA A 39 1.36 -50.72 -107.79
N THR A 40 2.43 -49.93 -107.87
CA THR A 40 3.59 -50.00 -106.95
C THR A 40 4.09 -48.59 -106.58
N ARG A 41 5.02 -48.01 -107.35
CA ARG A 41 5.64 -46.70 -107.08
C ARG A 41 5.27 -45.65 -108.12
N LEU A 42 4.87 -44.45 -107.68
CA LEU A 42 4.72 -43.27 -108.52
C LEU A 42 5.93 -42.34 -108.38
N THR A 43 6.45 -41.82 -109.50
CA THR A 43 7.44 -40.75 -109.49
C THR A 43 7.24 -39.79 -110.65
N ALA A 44 7.13 -38.50 -110.37
CA ALA A 44 6.99 -37.42 -111.36
C ALA A 44 7.88 -36.22 -110.98
N GLN A 45 8.02 -35.26 -111.89
CA GLN A 45 8.53 -33.93 -111.54
C GLN A 45 7.35 -33.05 -111.12
N ASN A 46 6.99 -32.02 -111.89
CA ASN A 46 5.87 -31.15 -111.54
C ASN A 46 4.56 -31.75 -112.08
N VAL A 47 3.54 -31.90 -111.22
CA VAL A 47 2.20 -32.33 -111.60
C VAL A 47 1.27 -31.12 -111.53
N SER A 48 0.55 -30.79 -112.60
CA SER A 48 -0.37 -29.66 -112.59
C SER A 48 -1.63 -29.91 -113.42
N ALA A 49 -2.77 -29.54 -112.87
CA ALA A 49 -4.09 -29.65 -113.49
C ALA A 49 -4.77 -28.27 -113.50
N ARG A 50 -5.84 -28.13 -114.30
CA ARG A 50 -6.78 -27.01 -114.13
C ARG A 50 -8.01 -27.34 -113.32
N ASN A 51 -8.35 -28.63 -113.31
CA ASN A 51 -9.30 -29.19 -112.39
C ASN A 51 -8.48 -30.05 -111.42
N ASP A 52 -8.98 -31.24 -111.10
CA ASP A 52 -8.49 -32.02 -109.99
C ASP A 52 -7.20 -32.80 -110.33
N ILE A 53 -6.34 -33.02 -109.34
CA ILE A 53 -5.24 -33.97 -109.38
C ILE A 53 -5.60 -35.13 -108.47
N VAL A 54 -5.70 -36.34 -109.03
CA VAL A 54 -5.80 -37.58 -108.25
C VAL A 54 -4.58 -38.42 -108.57
N ALA A 55 -3.72 -38.67 -107.58
CA ALA A 55 -2.54 -39.50 -107.72
C ALA A 55 -2.52 -40.63 -106.68
N ASN A 56 -2.49 -41.87 -107.15
CA ASN A 56 -2.54 -43.08 -106.34
C ASN A 56 -1.26 -43.90 -106.52
N SER A 57 -0.73 -44.44 -105.42
CA SER A 57 0.40 -45.37 -105.40
C SER A 57 0.20 -46.41 -104.29
N ILE A 58 0.50 -47.69 -104.54
CA ILE A 58 0.39 -48.73 -103.49
C ILE A 58 1.58 -48.70 -102.52
N ASP A 59 2.80 -48.48 -103.04
CA ASP A 59 4.04 -48.34 -102.30
C ASP A 59 4.41 -46.84 -102.18
N ASN A 60 5.57 -46.39 -102.68
CA ASN A 60 6.05 -45.02 -102.49
C ASN A 60 5.55 -44.04 -103.56
N MET A 61 5.27 -42.80 -103.17
CA MET A 61 5.04 -41.67 -104.10
C MET A 61 6.16 -40.61 -103.97
N VAL A 62 6.68 -40.12 -105.10
CA VAL A 62 7.68 -39.03 -105.12
C VAL A 62 7.38 -38.02 -106.23
N LEU A 63 6.99 -36.79 -105.88
CA LEU A 63 6.71 -35.70 -106.81
C LEU A 63 7.65 -34.51 -106.53
N THR A 64 7.90 -33.66 -107.53
CA THR A 64 8.57 -32.37 -107.29
C THR A 64 7.58 -31.31 -106.83
N SER A 65 6.37 -31.27 -107.40
CA SER A 65 5.26 -30.39 -106.98
C SER A 65 3.92 -30.98 -107.45
N ALA A 66 2.82 -30.55 -106.84
CA ALA A 66 1.46 -30.92 -107.24
C ALA A 66 0.53 -29.69 -107.14
N THR A 67 0.02 -29.17 -108.26
CA THR A 67 -0.74 -27.90 -108.26
C THR A 67 -1.94 -27.97 -109.19
N ALA A 68 -3.12 -28.15 -108.61
CA ALA A 68 -4.39 -27.87 -109.28
C ALA A 68 -4.60 -26.34 -109.34
N ASP A 69 -5.07 -25.83 -110.49
CA ASP A 69 -5.36 -24.41 -110.71
C ASP A 69 -6.53 -24.00 -109.81
N SER A 70 -6.25 -23.12 -108.86
CA SER A 70 -7.18 -22.70 -107.82
C SER A 70 -7.80 -21.35 -108.18
N ASP A 71 -8.68 -21.35 -109.19
CA ASP A 71 -9.53 -20.18 -109.44
C ASP A 71 -10.79 -20.22 -108.54
N ASP A 72 -11.34 -19.05 -108.21
CA ASP A 72 -12.38 -18.87 -107.17
C ASP A 72 -13.74 -19.53 -107.51
N ASN A 73 -13.80 -20.40 -108.52
CA ASN A 73 -15.02 -21.03 -109.03
C ASN A 73 -15.35 -22.40 -108.41
N GLY A 74 -14.47 -22.94 -107.55
CA GLY A 74 -14.75 -24.17 -106.77
C GLY A 74 -14.49 -25.48 -107.52
N THR A 75 -13.43 -25.54 -108.32
CA THR A 75 -12.92 -26.76 -108.98
C THR A 75 -11.40 -26.79 -108.85
N GLY A 76 -10.78 -27.96 -108.67
CA GLY A 76 -9.32 -28.07 -108.54
C GLY A 76 -8.87 -28.76 -107.25
N ASP A 77 -9.46 -29.89 -106.89
CA ASP A 77 -9.07 -30.63 -105.69
C ASP A 77 -7.76 -31.42 -105.90
N LEU A 78 -6.96 -31.54 -104.85
CA LEU A 78 -5.69 -32.28 -104.86
C LEU A 78 -5.78 -33.50 -103.93
N THR A 79 -5.93 -34.69 -104.49
CA THR A 79 -5.89 -35.98 -103.77
C THR A 79 -4.60 -36.73 -104.08
N LEU A 80 -3.78 -37.03 -103.07
CA LEU A 80 -2.55 -37.79 -103.19
C LEU A 80 -2.54 -38.97 -102.21
N THR A 81 -2.74 -40.20 -102.70
CA THR A 81 -2.80 -41.41 -101.86
C THR A 81 -1.63 -42.36 -102.09
N SER A 82 -0.96 -42.73 -101.00
CA SER A 82 0.21 -43.63 -100.98
C SER A 82 -0.03 -44.78 -99.99
N THR A 83 -0.71 -45.86 -100.41
CA THR A 83 -1.45 -46.77 -99.51
C THR A 83 -0.60 -47.49 -98.44
N ASN A 84 0.62 -47.93 -98.74
CA ASN A 84 1.48 -48.67 -97.81
C ASN A 84 2.90 -48.08 -97.68
N GLY A 85 3.23 -47.06 -98.46
CA GLY A 85 4.57 -46.50 -98.54
C GLY A 85 4.59 -44.98 -98.29
N PRO A 86 5.78 -44.39 -98.11
CA PRO A 86 5.94 -42.97 -97.87
C PRO A 86 5.58 -42.13 -99.11
N LEU A 87 4.97 -40.99 -98.84
CA LEU A 87 4.62 -39.97 -99.82
C LEU A 87 5.58 -38.78 -99.68
N LYS A 88 6.24 -38.38 -100.77
CA LYS A 88 7.13 -37.21 -100.78
C LYS A 88 6.81 -36.24 -101.91
N VAL A 89 6.54 -34.98 -101.57
CA VAL A 89 6.47 -33.84 -102.48
C VAL A 89 7.46 -32.78 -102.01
N THR A 90 8.46 -32.42 -102.82
CA THR A 90 9.54 -31.50 -102.37
C THR A 90 9.18 -30.02 -102.42
N GLY A 91 8.36 -29.63 -103.39
CA GLY A 91 7.90 -28.27 -103.64
C GLY A 91 6.46 -28.06 -103.23
N ALA A 92 5.79 -27.07 -103.82
CA ALA A 92 4.44 -26.70 -103.45
C ALA A 92 3.39 -27.79 -103.80
N SER A 93 2.40 -27.91 -102.91
CA SER A 93 1.18 -28.70 -103.06
C SER A 93 -0.02 -27.75 -102.94
N SER A 94 -0.91 -27.66 -103.93
CA SER A 94 -2.04 -26.72 -103.87
C SER A 94 -3.28 -27.19 -104.62
N GLY A 95 -4.47 -26.85 -104.08
CA GLY A 95 -5.79 -27.12 -104.66
C GLY A 95 -6.91 -26.32 -103.98
N VAL A 96 -8.16 -26.60 -104.33
CA VAL A 96 -9.37 -26.04 -103.68
C VAL A 96 -9.59 -26.74 -102.34
N ALA A 97 -9.81 -28.05 -102.34
CA ALA A 97 -9.49 -28.93 -101.20
C ALA A 97 -8.15 -29.65 -101.45
N VAL A 98 -7.50 -30.06 -100.37
CA VAL A 98 -6.26 -30.86 -100.40
C VAL A 98 -6.46 -32.06 -99.47
N ASP A 99 -6.16 -33.25 -99.96
CA ASP A 99 -6.34 -34.55 -99.29
C ASP A 99 -5.09 -35.41 -99.57
N ILE A 100 -4.33 -35.74 -98.52
CA ILE A 100 -3.03 -36.41 -98.66
C ILE A 100 -2.92 -37.59 -97.69
N ASP A 101 -3.12 -38.80 -98.22
CA ASP A 101 -3.01 -40.08 -97.52
C ASP A 101 -1.61 -40.70 -97.66
N SER A 102 -0.98 -41.07 -96.54
CA SER A 102 0.30 -41.77 -96.52
C SER A 102 0.33 -42.98 -95.56
N GLY A 103 0.37 -44.20 -96.10
CA GLY A 103 0.63 -45.43 -95.35
C GLY A 103 2.05 -45.56 -94.77
N GLY A 104 2.91 -44.57 -95.02
CA GLY A 104 4.20 -44.38 -94.34
C GLY A 104 4.39 -42.93 -93.90
N THR A 105 5.61 -42.41 -93.99
CA THR A 105 5.92 -40.99 -93.74
C THR A 105 5.44 -40.08 -94.88
N ALA A 106 4.66 -39.05 -94.57
CA ALA A 106 4.37 -37.93 -95.46
C ALA A 106 5.50 -36.89 -95.37
N THR A 107 5.99 -36.39 -96.50
CA THR A 107 7.06 -35.36 -96.57
C THR A 107 6.70 -34.32 -97.63
N LEU A 108 6.25 -33.13 -97.23
CA LEU A 108 5.54 -32.17 -98.09
C LEU A 108 6.17 -30.77 -98.05
N GLY A 109 6.55 -30.21 -99.20
CA GLY A 109 7.10 -28.85 -99.26
C GLY A 109 8.42 -28.65 -98.50
N VAL A 110 9.20 -29.71 -98.27
CA VAL A 110 10.51 -29.67 -97.61
C VAL A 110 11.62 -30.25 -98.51
N ASP A 111 12.55 -29.38 -98.91
CA ASP A 111 13.80 -29.78 -99.58
C ASP A 111 15.00 -28.94 -99.08
N GLY A 112 15.89 -29.60 -98.32
CA GLY A 112 17.00 -28.93 -97.65
C GLY A 112 16.53 -27.84 -96.68
N ASN A 113 16.91 -26.59 -96.94
CA ASN A 113 16.46 -25.41 -96.17
C ASN A 113 15.29 -24.66 -96.85
N THR A 114 14.76 -25.15 -97.97
CA THR A 114 13.66 -24.50 -98.68
C THR A 114 12.33 -25.07 -98.22
N LEU A 115 11.46 -24.19 -97.73
CA LEU A 115 10.09 -24.49 -97.31
C LEU A 115 9.13 -24.01 -98.41
N SER A 116 8.20 -24.86 -98.80
CA SER A 116 7.11 -24.56 -99.74
C SER A 116 5.75 -24.73 -99.05
N PHE A 117 4.70 -24.18 -99.66
CA PHE A 117 3.33 -24.29 -99.17
C PHE A 117 2.69 -25.62 -99.56
N THR A 118 1.98 -26.22 -98.62
CA THR A 118 0.85 -27.12 -98.84
C THR A 118 -0.41 -26.30 -98.55
N GLN A 119 -1.21 -25.99 -99.57
CA GLN A 119 -2.24 -24.95 -99.50
C GLN A 119 -3.60 -25.39 -100.06
N SER A 120 -4.64 -25.24 -99.24
CA SER A 120 -6.02 -25.17 -99.69
C SER A 120 -6.41 -23.71 -99.93
N THR A 121 -7.21 -23.48 -100.98
CA THR A 121 -7.65 -22.14 -101.40
C THR A 121 -9.13 -21.86 -101.15
N GLY A 122 -9.95 -22.88 -100.89
CA GLY A 122 -11.36 -22.71 -100.52
C GLY A 122 -11.99 -23.83 -99.69
N GLY A 123 -11.26 -24.88 -99.34
CA GLY A 123 -11.78 -26.10 -98.72
C GLY A 123 -10.96 -26.60 -97.54
N VAL A 124 -11.21 -27.84 -97.11
CA VAL A 124 -10.38 -28.52 -96.10
C VAL A 124 -9.02 -28.87 -96.72
N LEU A 125 -7.97 -28.72 -95.92
CA LEU A 125 -6.66 -29.31 -96.16
C LEU A 125 -6.46 -30.41 -95.14
N ASP A 126 -6.43 -31.64 -95.61
CA ASP A 126 -6.27 -32.86 -94.82
C ASP A 126 -4.95 -33.56 -95.18
N ILE A 127 -4.22 -34.03 -94.17
CA ILE A 127 -2.96 -34.76 -94.31
C ILE A 127 -2.92 -35.89 -93.28
N ASP A 128 -3.20 -37.09 -93.73
CA ASP A 128 -3.22 -38.30 -92.92
C ASP A 128 -1.97 -39.16 -93.18
N ALA A 129 -1.31 -39.60 -92.11
CA ALA A 129 -0.15 -40.48 -92.20
C ALA A 129 -0.13 -41.57 -91.12
N ALA A 130 0.19 -42.80 -91.51
CA ALA A 130 0.45 -43.90 -90.58
C ALA A 130 1.82 -43.77 -89.88
N GLY A 131 2.75 -43.02 -90.46
CA GLY A 131 4.01 -42.61 -89.84
C GLY A 131 4.10 -41.09 -89.73
N ASP A 132 5.33 -40.56 -89.55
CA ASP A 132 5.54 -39.12 -89.39
C ASP A 132 4.95 -38.25 -90.53
N ILE A 133 4.47 -37.05 -90.19
CA ILE A 133 4.25 -35.95 -91.15
C ILE A 133 5.39 -34.95 -91.01
N ARG A 134 6.09 -34.66 -92.12
CA ARG A 134 7.10 -33.60 -92.20
C ARG A 134 6.71 -32.62 -93.29
N THR A 135 6.20 -31.45 -92.92
CA THR A 135 5.70 -30.45 -93.88
C THR A 135 6.37 -29.08 -93.71
N GLY A 136 6.38 -28.31 -94.79
CA GLY A 136 6.82 -26.92 -94.81
C GLY A 136 5.77 -25.99 -94.21
N GLN A 137 5.27 -25.06 -95.02
CA GLN A 137 4.16 -24.18 -94.64
C GLN A 137 2.83 -24.87 -94.95
N VAL A 138 1.86 -24.82 -94.05
CA VAL A 138 0.49 -25.30 -94.27
C VAL A 138 -0.50 -24.14 -94.17
N GLN A 139 -1.40 -24.03 -95.15
CA GLN A 139 -2.36 -22.94 -95.21
C GLN A 139 -3.73 -23.41 -95.74
N ALA A 140 -4.78 -23.31 -94.93
CA ALA A 140 -6.16 -23.58 -95.33
C ALA A 140 -6.96 -22.27 -95.44
N VAL A 141 -7.15 -21.80 -96.66
CA VAL A 141 -8.05 -20.67 -96.96
C VAL A 141 -9.45 -21.21 -97.23
N GLY A 142 -10.47 -20.70 -96.54
CA GLY A 142 -11.87 -21.11 -96.66
C GLY A 142 -12.32 -22.32 -95.83
N GLY A 143 -11.41 -23.18 -95.37
CA GLY A 143 -11.71 -24.40 -94.60
C GLY A 143 -10.75 -24.68 -93.45
N ASN A 144 -10.79 -25.91 -92.93
CA ASN A 144 -9.93 -26.37 -91.84
C ASN A 144 -8.55 -26.81 -92.34
N ALA A 145 -7.54 -26.76 -91.45
CA ALA A 145 -6.28 -27.50 -91.62
C ALA A 145 -6.27 -28.68 -90.65
N GLU A 146 -6.24 -29.91 -91.17
CA GLU A 146 -6.34 -31.16 -90.43
C GLU A 146 -5.10 -32.00 -90.73
N LEU A 147 -4.37 -32.44 -89.68
CA LEU A 147 -3.14 -33.23 -89.79
C LEU A 147 -3.15 -34.37 -88.76
N THR A 148 -3.19 -35.63 -89.23
CA THR A 148 -3.22 -36.81 -88.34
C THR A 148 -2.02 -37.74 -88.57
N SER A 149 -1.24 -38.01 -87.52
CA SER A 149 -0.17 -39.01 -87.54
C SER A 149 -0.49 -40.15 -86.57
N ALA A 150 -1.02 -41.26 -87.10
CA ALA A 150 -1.60 -42.37 -86.32
C ALA A 150 -0.59 -43.29 -85.62
N GLY A 151 0.71 -43.06 -85.79
CA GLY A 151 1.79 -43.85 -85.20
C GLY A 151 3.16 -43.16 -85.31
N GLY A 152 3.16 -41.83 -85.38
CA GLY A 152 4.33 -41.02 -85.65
C GLY A 152 4.19 -39.59 -85.18
N SER A 153 5.11 -38.76 -85.67
CA SER A 153 5.34 -37.40 -85.21
C SER A 153 5.01 -36.37 -86.29
N ILE A 154 4.46 -35.22 -85.91
CA ILE A 154 4.17 -34.11 -86.83
C ILE A 154 5.22 -33.02 -86.67
N THR A 155 5.89 -32.67 -87.75
CA THR A 155 6.85 -31.56 -87.81
C THR A 155 6.45 -30.61 -88.95
N THR A 156 6.10 -29.39 -88.60
CA THR A 156 5.61 -28.33 -89.50
C THR A 156 6.50 -27.09 -89.36
N ALA A 157 6.47 -26.17 -90.32
CA ALA A 157 7.03 -24.83 -90.12
C ALA A 157 5.97 -23.90 -89.53
N ASN A 158 4.93 -23.55 -90.31
CA ASN A 158 3.74 -22.88 -89.80
C ASN A 158 2.50 -23.65 -90.28
N VAL A 159 1.42 -23.61 -89.51
CA VAL A 159 0.09 -24.09 -89.89
C VAL A 159 -0.90 -22.94 -89.69
N SER A 160 -1.70 -22.62 -90.70
CA SER A 160 -2.67 -21.52 -90.65
C SER A 160 -4.00 -21.93 -91.27
N SER A 161 -5.11 -21.49 -90.66
CA SER A 161 -6.47 -21.83 -91.08
C SER A 161 -7.43 -20.67 -90.90
N THR A 162 -8.27 -20.40 -91.89
CA THR A 162 -9.39 -19.43 -91.74
C THR A 162 -10.61 -20.01 -91.00
N ARG A 163 -10.49 -21.23 -90.46
CA ARG A 163 -11.48 -21.88 -89.61
C ARG A 163 -10.77 -22.56 -88.45
N ASN A 164 -10.77 -23.88 -88.38
CA ASN A 164 -10.13 -24.63 -87.31
C ASN A 164 -8.78 -25.19 -87.77
N THR A 165 -7.83 -25.34 -86.84
CA THR A 165 -6.59 -26.08 -87.05
C THR A 165 -6.56 -27.27 -86.09
N LEU A 166 -6.58 -28.48 -86.63
CA LEU A 166 -6.57 -29.74 -85.87
C LEU A 166 -5.27 -30.50 -86.17
N ILE A 167 -4.48 -30.80 -85.13
CA ILE A 167 -3.22 -31.54 -85.27
C ILE A 167 -3.19 -32.65 -84.21
N ALA A 168 -3.14 -33.91 -84.66
CA ALA A 168 -3.12 -35.07 -83.77
C ALA A 168 -1.95 -36.00 -84.11
N ALA A 169 -1.09 -36.31 -83.13
CA ALA A 169 0.08 -37.17 -83.29
C ALA A 169 0.18 -38.21 -82.16
N ASP A 170 0.45 -39.46 -82.50
CA ASP A 170 0.71 -40.51 -81.49
C ASP A 170 1.96 -40.22 -80.65
N THR A 171 2.98 -39.54 -81.19
CA THR A 171 4.20 -39.20 -80.45
C THR A 171 4.31 -37.71 -80.11
N PHE A 172 4.76 -36.87 -81.04
CA PHE A 172 5.02 -35.45 -80.77
C PHE A 172 4.60 -34.52 -81.91
N ILE A 173 4.22 -33.31 -81.53
CA ILE A 173 3.95 -32.18 -82.44
C ILE A 173 5.10 -31.18 -82.30
N THR A 174 5.61 -30.68 -83.43
CA THR A 174 6.59 -29.59 -83.50
C THR A 174 6.22 -28.60 -84.60
N SER A 175 6.02 -27.33 -84.25
CA SER A 175 5.78 -26.21 -85.17
C SER A 175 6.56 -24.97 -84.75
N GLN A 176 6.64 -23.96 -85.63
CA GLN A 176 6.88 -22.58 -85.20
C GLN A 176 5.53 -21.98 -84.82
N ASN A 177 4.67 -21.66 -85.81
CA ASN A 177 3.40 -20.99 -85.56
C ASN A 177 2.19 -21.86 -85.94
N ILE A 178 1.13 -21.81 -85.12
CA ILE A 178 -0.13 -22.52 -85.35
C ILE A 178 -1.28 -21.53 -85.16
N ASP A 179 -1.90 -21.12 -86.26
CA ASP A 179 -2.92 -20.06 -86.28
C ASP A 179 -4.28 -20.60 -86.79
N ALA A 180 -5.38 -20.14 -86.18
CA ALA A 180 -6.74 -20.41 -86.62
C ALA A 180 -7.67 -19.20 -86.37
N ASP A 181 -8.49 -18.80 -87.35
CA ASP A 181 -9.51 -17.75 -87.16
C ASP A 181 -10.64 -18.19 -86.20
N LEU A 182 -10.79 -19.49 -85.93
CA LEU A 182 -11.70 -20.06 -84.93
C LEU A 182 -10.93 -20.87 -83.89
N ASP A 183 -10.93 -22.21 -83.97
CA ASP A 183 -10.40 -23.08 -82.90
C ASP A 183 -9.08 -23.76 -83.28
N VAL A 184 -8.11 -23.81 -82.36
CA VAL A 184 -6.92 -24.67 -82.45
C VAL A 184 -7.08 -25.87 -81.52
N SER A 185 -6.91 -27.09 -82.05
CA SER A 185 -6.88 -28.32 -81.27
C SER A 185 -5.62 -29.13 -81.54
N LEU A 186 -4.83 -29.39 -80.49
CA LEU A 186 -3.55 -30.11 -80.55
C LEU A 186 -3.60 -31.32 -79.61
N VAL A 187 -3.27 -32.52 -80.11
CA VAL A 187 -3.24 -33.74 -79.30
C VAL A 187 -1.94 -34.50 -79.57
N ALA A 188 -1.16 -34.79 -78.51
CA ALA A 188 0.08 -35.57 -78.63
C ALA A 188 0.22 -36.65 -77.53
N GLY A 189 0.60 -37.87 -77.89
CA GLY A 189 0.87 -38.94 -76.91
C GLY A 189 2.16 -38.79 -76.10
N THR A 190 3.04 -37.80 -76.39
CA THR A 190 4.25 -37.57 -75.57
C THR A 190 4.72 -36.11 -75.45
N THR A 191 4.59 -35.26 -76.48
CA THR A 191 5.08 -33.87 -76.41
C THR A 191 4.42 -32.95 -77.43
N ILE A 192 4.03 -31.76 -76.98
CA ILE A 192 3.70 -30.63 -77.87
C ILE A 192 4.81 -29.59 -77.74
N GLN A 193 5.37 -29.13 -78.88
CA GLN A 193 6.29 -28.01 -78.94
C GLN A 193 5.89 -27.02 -80.05
N ALA A 194 5.62 -25.77 -79.69
CA ALA A 194 5.38 -24.68 -80.64
C ALA A 194 6.08 -23.38 -80.18
N GLU A 195 6.28 -22.44 -81.10
CA GLU A 195 6.56 -21.05 -80.76
C GLU A 195 5.21 -20.38 -80.47
N ASP A 196 4.48 -19.85 -81.46
CA ASP A 196 3.19 -19.19 -81.20
C ASP A 196 1.98 -20.07 -81.56
N VAL A 197 0.95 -20.05 -80.71
CA VAL A 197 -0.35 -20.70 -80.96
C VAL A 197 -1.46 -19.65 -80.81
N THR A 198 -2.21 -19.40 -81.88
CA THR A 198 -3.24 -18.35 -81.94
C THR A 198 -4.57 -18.92 -82.39
N ALA A 199 -5.66 -18.58 -81.67
CA ALA A 199 -7.02 -18.89 -82.04
C ALA A 199 -7.90 -17.63 -81.96
N GLY A 200 -8.84 -17.45 -82.89
CA GLY A 200 -9.89 -16.42 -82.80
C GLY A 200 -11.11 -16.84 -81.96
N ASN A 201 -11.04 -18.02 -81.32
CA ASN A 201 -12.05 -18.56 -80.42
C ASN A 201 -11.36 -19.47 -79.36
N HIS A 202 -11.31 -20.81 -79.52
CA HIS A 202 -10.73 -21.69 -78.48
C HIS A 202 -9.32 -22.22 -78.81
N ILE A 203 -8.47 -22.35 -77.80
CA ILE A 203 -7.28 -23.22 -77.84
C ILE A 203 -7.52 -24.43 -76.94
N THR A 204 -7.33 -25.64 -77.47
CA THR A 204 -7.29 -26.87 -76.67
C THR A 204 -6.05 -27.68 -77.04
N ALA A 205 -5.04 -27.68 -76.18
CA ALA A 205 -3.84 -28.49 -76.37
C ALA A 205 -3.74 -29.55 -75.28
N THR A 206 -3.55 -30.82 -75.64
CA THR A 206 -3.38 -31.93 -74.69
C THR A 206 -2.18 -32.79 -75.06
N SER A 207 -1.34 -33.07 -74.07
CA SER A 207 -0.14 -33.91 -74.19
C SER A 207 -0.11 -34.89 -73.03
N GLU A 208 0.12 -36.19 -73.28
CA GLU A 208 0.34 -37.12 -72.15
C GLU A 208 1.66 -36.81 -71.44
N GLY A 209 2.70 -36.45 -72.19
CA GLY A 209 3.96 -35.95 -71.63
C GLY A 209 4.12 -34.42 -71.72
N ARG A 210 5.34 -33.94 -71.86
CA ARG A 210 5.71 -32.51 -71.74
C ARG A 210 5.08 -31.59 -72.79
N MET A 211 4.54 -30.44 -72.37
CA MET A 211 4.13 -29.33 -73.25
C MET A 211 5.10 -28.14 -73.16
N VAL A 212 5.50 -27.57 -74.32
CA VAL A 212 6.30 -26.34 -74.39
C VAL A 212 5.77 -25.40 -75.49
N LEU A 213 5.19 -24.26 -75.10
CA LEU A 213 4.73 -23.22 -76.02
C LEU A 213 5.56 -21.94 -75.84
N GLY A 214 5.75 -21.18 -76.92
CA GLY A 214 6.25 -19.81 -76.90
C GLY A 214 5.18 -18.85 -76.40
N SER A 215 4.00 -18.86 -77.02
CA SER A 215 2.77 -18.15 -76.59
C SER A 215 1.51 -18.98 -76.87
N ALA A 216 0.38 -18.61 -76.25
CA ALA A 216 -0.91 -19.28 -76.45
C ALA A 216 -2.09 -18.29 -76.31
N THR A 217 -2.60 -17.76 -77.42
CA THR A 217 -3.54 -16.62 -77.43
C THR A 217 -4.88 -16.99 -78.05
N ALA A 218 -5.92 -17.08 -77.22
CA ALA A 218 -7.32 -17.08 -77.64
C ALA A 218 -7.86 -15.64 -77.64
N ASN A 219 -8.03 -15.05 -78.83
CA ASN A 219 -8.56 -13.69 -79.02
C ASN A 219 -10.09 -13.71 -79.21
N ASP A 220 -10.80 -12.70 -78.69
CA ASP A 220 -12.21 -12.44 -79.02
C ASP A 220 -12.34 -11.50 -80.22
N ASP A 221 -12.22 -12.04 -81.43
CA ASP A 221 -12.39 -11.29 -82.68
C ASP A 221 -13.87 -11.26 -83.17
N GLY A 222 -14.83 -11.77 -82.39
CA GLY A 222 -16.19 -12.06 -82.90
C GLY A 222 -17.38 -12.02 -81.92
N GLY A 223 -17.19 -11.82 -80.63
CA GLY A 223 -18.23 -11.84 -79.60
C GLY A 223 -18.59 -13.26 -79.11
N SER A 224 -17.59 -14.14 -78.98
CA SER A 224 -17.71 -15.46 -78.35
C SER A 224 -16.63 -15.67 -77.32
N VAL A 225 -16.92 -16.46 -76.29
CA VAL A 225 -16.05 -16.69 -75.14
C VAL A 225 -14.87 -17.55 -75.59
N GLY A 226 -13.71 -16.94 -75.82
CA GLY A 226 -12.52 -17.65 -76.28
C GLY A 226 -11.74 -18.28 -75.12
N ASP A 227 -11.93 -19.57 -74.88
CA ASP A 227 -11.26 -20.27 -73.77
C ASP A 227 -9.93 -20.90 -74.18
N LEU A 228 -8.95 -20.82 -73.28
CA LEU A 228 -7.63 -21.44 -73.39
C LEU A 228 -7.57 -22.65 -72.45
N SER A 229 -7.43 -23.86 -73.00
CA SER A 229 -7.25 -25.10 -72.25
C SER A 229 -5.94 -25.78 -72.64
N LEU A 230 -5.04 -25.96 -71.66
CA LEU A 230 -3.72 -26.57 -71.84
C LEU A 230 -3.52 -27.72 -70.84
N GLY A 231 -3.45 -28.96 -71.32
CA GLY A 231 -3.29 -30.17 -70.51
C GLY A 231 -1.98 -30.92 -70.77
N SER A 232 -1.26 -31.28 -69.71
CA SER A 232 0.00 -32.03 -69.74
C SER A 232 -0.03 -33.15 -68.67
N THR A 233 -0.65 -34.30 -68.99
CA THR A 233 -1.18 -35.26 -67.99
C THR A 233 -0.14 -35.86 -67.05
N ASP A 234 1.00 -36.33 -67.58
CA ASP A 234 2.12 -36.91 -66.81
C ASP A 234 3.42 -36.07 -66.93
N GLY A 235 3.33 -34.89 -67.56
CA GLY A 235 4.49 -34.06 -67.94
C GLY A 235 4.46 -32.64 -67.38
N PRO A 236 5.59 -31.90 -67.42
CA PRO A 236 5.60 -30.48 -67.13
C PRO A 236 5.09 -29.66 -68.32
N LEU A 237 4.39 -28.57 -68.00
CA LEU A 237 3.83 -27.61 -68.94
C LEU A 237 4.60 -26.29 -68.85
N ARG A 238 5.04 -25.75 -69.99
CA ARG A 238 5.76 -24.46 -70.02
C ARG A 238 5.28 -23.55 -71.14
N VAL A 239 4.83 -22.35 -70.81
CA VAL A 239 4.58 -21.24 -71.76
C VAL A 239 5.58 -20.12 -71.46
N THR A 240 6.34 -19.63 -72.43
CA THR A 240 7.43 -18.65 -72.15
C THR A 240 7.07 -17.18 -72.36
N GLY A 241 5.99 -16.91 -73.06
CA GLY A 241 5.47 -15.58 -73.39
C GLY A 241 4.01 -15.46 -72.98
N ALA A 242 3.28 -14.57 -73.64
CA ALA A 242 1.90 -14.29 -73.30
C ALA A 242 0.98 -15.50 -73.52
N SER A 243 0.03 -15.67 -72.61
CA SER A 243 -1.11 -16.56 -72.74
C SER A 243 -2.37 -15.80 -72.39
N SER A 244 -3.42 -15.92 -73.21
CA SER A 244 -4.64 -15.11 -73.07
C SER A 244 -5.88 -15.90 -73.46
N GLY A 245 -6.97 -15.64 -72.75
CA GLY A 245 -8.31 -16.16 -73.03
C GLY A 245 -9.36 -15.46 -72.15
N VAL A 246 -10.61 -15.92 -72.22
CA VAL A 246 -11.66 -15.52 -71.28
C VAL A 246 -11.58 -16.39 -70.04
N ASN A 247 -11.78 -17.71 -70.16
CA ASN A 247 -11.30 -18.68 -69.18
C ASN A 247 -9.94 -19.23 -69.62
N VAL A 248 -9.09 -19.52 -68.64
CA VAL A 248 -7.78 -20.15 -68.81
C VAL A 248 -7.71 -21.35 -67.87
N ASP A 249 -7.73 -22.55 -68.41
CA ASP A 249 -7.65 -23.82 -67.67
C ASP A 249 -6.35 -24.53 -68.02
N ILE A 250 -5.48 -24.71 -67.01
CA ILE A 250 -4.13 -25.24 -67.18
C ILE A 250 -3.95 -26.41 -66.23
N ASP A 251 -3.87 -27.62 -66.78
CA ASP A 251 -3.69 -28.88 -66.06
C ASP A 251 -2.30 -29.47 -66.38
N SER A 252 -1.53 -29.79 -65.34
CA SER A 252 -0.16 -30.25 -65.44
C SER A 252 0.15 -31.28 -64.35
N GLY A 253 0.35 -32.55 -64.73
CA GLY A 253 0.86 -33.57 -63.81
C GLY A 253 2.29 -33.29 -63.32
N GLY A 254 3.04 -32.47 -64.04
CA GLY A 254 4.33 -31.91 -63.62
C GLY A 254 4.25 -30.47 -63.11
N ALA A 255 5.37 -29.75 -63.15
CA ALA A 255 5.38 -28.31 -62.87
C ALA A 255 4.77 -27.51 -64.03
N ALA A 256 3.93 -26.52 -63.70
CA ALA A 256 3.40 -25.54 -64.65
C ALA A 256 4.20 -24.23 -64.53
N ALA A 257 4.88 -23.83 -65.60
CA ALA A 257 5.65 -22.59 -65.66
C ALA A 257 5.13 -21.69 -66.79
N LEU A 258 4.48 -20.60 -66.41
CA LEU A 258 3.75 -19.72 -67.33
C LEU A 258 4.46 -18.36 -67.43
N GLY A 259 4.31 -17.70 -68.58
CA GLY A 259 4.65 -16.29 -68.76
C GLY A 259 3.51 -15.40 -68.29
N ASP A 260 3.31 -14.26 -68.95
CA ASP A 260 2.15 -13.40 -68.68
C ASP A 260 0.85 -14.17 -68.98
N VAL A 261 -0.01 -14.37 -67.98
CA VAL A 261 -1.35 -14.99 -68.15
C VAL A 261 -2.44 -13.94 -68.03
N THR A 262 -3.30 -13.82 -69.04
CA THR A 262 -4.43 -12.88 -69.05
C THR A 262 -5.76 -13.62 -69.18
N ALA A 263 -6.53 -13.69 -68.11
CA ALA A 263 -7.94 -14.07 -68.16
C ALA A 263 -8.78 -12.78 -68.20
N THR A 264 -9.48 -12.54 -69.31
CA THR A 264 -10.03 -11.20 -69.59
C THR A 264 -11.35 -10.91 -68.89
N ASP A 265 -12.19 -11.93 -68.68
CA ASP A 265 -13.51 -11.82 -68.00
C ASP A 265 -13.97 -13.13 -67.31
N GLY A 266 -13.10 -14.15 -67.22
CA GLY A 266 -13.43 -15.51 -66.76
C GLY A 266 -12.44 -16.11 -65.76
N ASN A 267 -12.57 -17.41 -65.48
CA ASN A 267 -11.75 -18.11 -64.51
C ASN A 267 -10.35 -18.39 -65.05
N LEU A 268 -9.31 -18.01 -64.30
CA LEU A 268 -8.01 -18.67 -64.37
C LEU A 268 -7.99 -19.82 -63.34
N ALA A 269 -7.83 -21.05 -63.83
CA ALA A 269 -7.60 -22.26 -63.06
C ALA A 269 -6.23 -22.83 -63.44
N ILE A 270 -5.36 -23.04 -62.46
CA ILE A 270 -4.07 -23.70 -62.64
C ILE A 270 -4.02 -24.88 -61.67
N THR A 271 -4.04 -26.08 -62.22
CA THR A 271 -3.84 -27.34 -61.50
C THR A 271 -2.44 -27.85 -61.83
N ALA A 272 -1.55 -27.91 -60.84
CA ALA A 272 -0.19 -28.39 -61.03
C ALA A 272 0.20 -29.42 -59.96
N GLY A 273 0.85 -30.50 -60.40
CA GLY A 273 1.31 -31.60 -59.56
C GLY A 273 2.66 -31.40 -58.84
N ASN A 274 3.26 -30.20 -58.95
CA ASN A 274 4.49 -29.83 -58.22
C ASN A 274 4.61 -28.33 -57.88
N SER A 275 4.25 -27.41 -58.77
CA SER A 275 4.34 -25.96 -58.52
C SER A 275 3.46 -25.20 -59.51
N ALA A 276 2.77 -24.16 -59.02
CA ALA A 276 1.94 -23.25 -59.80
C ALA A 276 2.43 -21.80 -59.60
N ASN A 277 3.06 -21.23 -60.63
CA ASN A 277 3.48 -19.84 -60.65
C ASN A 277 2.60 -19.05 -61.62
N ALA A 278 2.00 -17.96 -61.15
CA ALA A 278 1.22 -17.02 -61.95
C ALA A 278 1.78 -15.60 -61.78
N THR A 279 2.48 -15.12 -62.81
CA THR A 279 2.95 -13.72 -62.90
C THR A 279 2.08 -12.98 -63.92
N VAL A 280 1.51 -11.84 -63.53
CA VAL A 280 0.62 -11.04 -64.38
C VAL A 280 0.97 -9.56 -64.26
N ASN A 281 0.91 -8.82 -65.38
CA ASN A 281 1.23 -7.38 -65.40
C ASN A 281 0.04 -6.48 -64.99
N GLY A 282 -0.98 -7.05 -64.34
CA GLY A 282 -2.26 -6.42 -64.06
C GLY A 282 -3.01 -7.14 -62.93
N ALA A 283 -4.31 -6.88 -62.80
CA ALA A 283 -5.11 -7.51 -61.76
C ALA A 283 -5.28 -9.01 -62.02
N ILE A 284 -5.25 -9.80 -60.95
CA ILE A 284 -5.46 -11.25 -60.97
C ILE A 284 -6.79 -11.51 -60.27
N THR A 285 -7.81 -11.98 -60.99
CA THR A 285 -9.10 -12.37 -60.39
C THR A 285 -9.38 -13.83 -60.68
N THR A 286 -9.53 -14.65 -59.63
CA THR A 286 -9.70 -16.11 -59.74
C THR A 286 -10.73 -16.63 -58.71
N GLN A 287 -11.26 -17.83 -58.92
CA GLN A 287 -12.14 -18.47 -57.94
C GLN A 287 -11.34 -19.26 -56.90
N ASP A 288 -10.71 -20.39 -57.23
CA ASP A 288 -9.85 -21.09 -56.28
C ASP A 288 -8.49 -21.41 -56.95
N LEU A 289 -7.40 -21.35 -56.18
CA LEU A 289 -6.07 -21.82 -56.59
C LEU A 289 -5.68 -23.01 -55.75
N SER A 290 -5.21 -24.09 -56.37
CA SER A 290 -4.67 -25.23 -55.63
C SER A 290 -3.46 -25.84 -56.32
N ALA A 291 -2.44 -26.14 -55.54
CA ALA A 291 -1.27 -26.90 -55.95
C ALA A 291 -1.18 -28.18 -55.11
N THR A 292 -0.85 -29.29 -55.76
CA THR A 292 -0.58 -30.55 -55.08
C THR A 292 0.93 -30.80 -55.12
N ASN A 293 1.54 -31.11 -53.98
CA ASN A 293 2.98 -31.35 -53.79
C ASN A 293 3.91 -30.16 -54.11
N GLY A 294 3.46 -28.92 -53.88
CA GLY A 294 4.39 -27.80 -53.75
C GLY A 294 3.77 -26.42 -53.89
N ASN A 295 4.58 -25.46 -54.32
CA ASN A 295 4.35 -24.04 -54.04
C ASN A 295 3.32 -23.38 -54.96
N ILE A 296 2.63 -22.37 -54.41
CA ILE A 296 1.83 -21.39 -55.14
C ILE A 296 2.55 -20.04 -55.05
N ALA A 297 2.87 -19.42 -56.19
CA ALA A 297 3.41 -18.07 -56.24
C ALA A 297 2.53 -17.19 -57.15
N ILE A 298 2.04 -16.08 -56.61
CA ILE A 298 1.15 -15.13 -57.29
C ILE A 298 1.83 -13.76 -57.28
N GLU A 299 2.17 -13.23 -58.45
CA GLU A 299 2.88 -11.94 -58.57
C GLU A 299 2.17 -11.01 -59.55
N SER A 300 1.73 -9.83 -59.08
CA SER A 300 1.22 -8.75 -59.92
C SER A 300 2.24 -7.62 -60.04
N VAL A 301 3.11 -7.71 -61.06
CA VAL A 301 4.25 -6.79 -61.28
C VAL A 301 3.82 -5.38 -61.69
N GLY A 302 2.59 -5.22 -62.18
CA GLY A 302 2.00 -3.94 -62.58
C GLY A 302 1.24 -3.20 -61.46
N GLY A 303 1.13 -3.80 -60.27
CA GLY A 303 0.37 -3.22 -59.16
C GLY A 303 -1.16 -3.34 -59.26
N GLY A 304 -1.65 -4.35 -60.00
CA GLY A 304 -3.07 -4.70 -60.00
C GLY A 304 -3.51 -5.41 -58.71
N ASN A 305 -4.80 -5.40 -58.44
CA ASN A 305 -5.34 -6.14 -57.29
C ASN A 305 -5.27 -7.65 -57.53
N ILE A 306 -4.95 -8.41 -56.49
CA ILE A 306 -5.07 -9.87 -56.46
C ILE A 306 -6.36 -10.19 -55.70
N ALA A 307 -7.32 -10.80 -56.38
CA ALA A 307 -8.60 -11.23 -55.83
C ALA A 307 -8.78 -12.73 -56.08
N THR A 308 -8.81 -13.53 -55.02
CA THR A 308 -9.06 -14.97 -55.08
C THR A 308 -10.18 -15.36 -54.13
N GLY A 309 -10.82 -16.51 -54.36
CA GLY A 309 -11.42 -17.31 -53.29
C GLY A 309 -10.33 -18.10 -52.56
N THR A 310 -10.50 -19.41 -52.44
CA THR A 310 -9.62 -20.25 -51.60
C THR A 310 -8.26 -20.49 -52.26
N ILE A 311 -7.18 -20.41 -51.48
CA ILE A 311 -5.84 -20.82 -51.90
C ILE A 311 -5.42 -22.04 -51.08
N ASP A 312 -5.09 -23.16 -51.74
CA ASP A 312 -4.89 -24.45 -51.08
C ASP A 312 -3.68 -25.20 -51.64
N ALA A 313 -2.51 -24.99 -51.02
CA ALA A 313 -1.25 -25.65 -51.34
C ALA A 313 -1.05 -26.87 -50.43
N ARG A 314 -1.35 -28.08 -50.95
CA ARG A 314 -1.28 -29.33 -50.19
C ARG A 314 -0.12 -30.19 -50.65
N ASN A 315 0.73 -30.64 -49.74
CA ASN A 315 1.58 -31.82 -49.98
C ASN A 315 0.83 -33.10 -49.52
N VAL A 316 0.75 -34.10 -50.40
CA VAL A 316 0.12 -35.42 -50.20
C VAL A 316 1.11 -36.58 -50.40
N GLY A 317 2.39 -36.28 -50.64
CA GLY A 317 3.48 -37.25 -50.77
C GLY A 317 4.45 -37.17 -49.58
N GLY A 318 5.03 -38.31 -49.19
CA GLY A 318 6.00 -38.40 -48.09
C GLY A 318 7.42 -37.91 -48.43
N ASP A 319 7.54 -36.91 -49.32
CA ASP A 319 8.79 -36.27 -49.71
C ASP A 319 8.95 -34.92 -48.97
N ASP A 320 10.18 -34.57 -48.56
CA ASP A 320 10.54 -33.42 -47.69
C ASP A 320 10.22 -32.00 -48.25
N THR A 321 9.40 -31.88 -49.29
CA THR A 321 9.06 -30.60 -49.95
C THR A 321 7.92 -29.89 -49.26
N ARG A 322 8.21 -28.75 -48.62
CA ARG A 322 7.22 -27.81 -48.07
C ARG A 322 6.40 -27.15 -49.20
N ALA A 323 5.12 -26.91 -48.96
CA ALA A 323 4.18 -26.31 -49.93
C ALA A 323 3.88 -24.85 -49.59
N ASN A 324 4.78 -23.94 -49.97
CA ASN A 324 4.71 -22.52 -49.60
C ASN A 324 3.76 -21.73 -50.50
N ILE A 325 3.11 -20.72 -49.95
CA ILE A 325 2.26 -19.76 -50.66
C ILE A 325 2.92 -18.38 -50.59
N ALA A 326 3.19 -17.77 -51.74
CA ALA A 326 3.72 -16.41 -51.86
C ALA A 326 2.78 -15.52 -52.67
N ILE A 327 2.45 -14.32 -52.16
CA ILE A 327 1.55 -13.36 -52.83
C ILE A 327 2.19 -11.97 -52.82
N ASP A 328 2.47 -11.41 -54.00
CA ASP A 328 3.14 -10.12 -54.16
C ASP A 328 2.38 -9.21 -55.15
N THR A 329 2.10 -7.97 -54.74
CA THR A 329 1.56 -6.92 -55.61
C THR A 329 1.71 -5.56 -54.94
N ALA A 330 1.74 -4.47 -55.72
CA ALA A 330 1.56 -3.11 -55.19
C ALA A 330 0.08 -2.69 -55.03
N GLY A 331 -0.87 -3.52 -55.50
CA GLY A 331 -2.31 -3.32 -55.33
C GLY A 331 -2.85 -3.90 -54.03
N SER A 332 -4.15 -4.17 -53.95
CA SER A 332 -4.77 -4.87 -52.82
C SER A 332 -4.74 -6.40 -53.01
N VAL A 333 -4.55 -7.15 -51.92
CA VAL A 333 -4.77 -8.60 -51.84
C VAL A 333 -6.10 -8.87 -51.14
N MET A 334 -6.99 -9.64 -51.77
CA MET A 334 -8.23 -10.12 -51.21
C MET A 334 -8.37 -11.62 -51.51
N THR A 335 -8.34 -12.48 -50.49
CA THR A 335 -8.48 -13.94 -50.65
C THR A 335 -9.63 -14.47 -49.79
N GLY A 336 -10.04 -15.72 -50.05
CA GLY A 336 -10.92 -16.49 -49.18
C GLY A 336 -10.16 -17.08 -47.99
N ALA A 337 -10.32 -18.39 -47.77
CA ALA A 337 -9.46 -19.14 -46.86
C ALA A 337 -8.11 -19.45 -47.52
N ILE A 338 -7.05 -19.60 -46.71
CA ILE A 338 -5.73 -20.02 -47.17
C ILE A 338 -5.29 -21.26 -46.39
N ASN A 339 -4.88 -22.32 -47.09
CA ASN A 339 -4.30 -23.51 -46.49
C ASN A 339 -2.94 -23.80 -47.15
N ALA A 340 -1.84 -23.55 -46.44
CA ALA A 340 -0.49 -24.01 -46.77
C ALA A 340 -0.13 -25.32 -46.03
N GLY A 341 -1.15 -26.14 -45.76
CA GLY A 341 -1.13 -27.24 -44.81
C GLY A 341 -1.47 -28.61 -45.39
N VAL A 342 -1.01 -29.65 -44.69
CA VAL A 342 -1.11 -31.06 -45.08
C VAL A 342 -1.91 -31.88 -44.07
N THR A 343 -2.26 -33.12 -44.43
CA THR A 343 -2.90 -34.08 -43.52
C THR A 343 -1.96 -34.73 -42.50
N ASP A 344 -0.66 -34.43 -42.49
CA ASP A 344 0.36 -35.02 -41.61
C ASP A 344 1.35 -33.97 -41.10
N ALA A 345 1.33 -33.65 -39.81
CA ALA A 345 1.86 -32.41 -39.22
C ALA A 345 3.39 -32.16 -39.32
N ALA A 346 4.16 -33.01 -40.01
CA ALA A 346 5.62 -32.92 -40.09
C ALA A 346 6.16 -32.10 -41.28
N LEU A 347 5.34 -31.73 -42.28
CA LEU A 347 5.79 -31.18 -43.57
C LEU A 347 4.90 -30.02 -44.08
N LEU A 348 4.67 -29.02 -43.24
CA LEU A 348 3.84 -27.85 -43.54
C LEU A 348 4.62 -26.76 -44.32
N GLY A 349 3.90 -25.90 -45.06
CA GLY A 349 4.46 -24.78 -45.81
C GLY A 349 4.11 -23.41 -45.22
N SER A 350 4.88 -22.38 -45.57
CA SER A 350 4.67 -21.01 -45.09
C SER A 350 3.75 -20.19 -46.01
N LEU A 351 3.00 -19.25 -45.44
CA LEU A 351 2.39 -18.14 -46.17
C LEU A 351 3.30 -16.90 -46.06
N THR A 352 3.58 -16.25 -47.18
CA THR A 352 4.26 -14.95 -47.25
C THR A 352 3.47 -14.01 -48.16
N VAL A 353 3.13 -12.82 -47.67
CA VAL A 353 2.43 -11.79 -48.45
C VAL A 353 3.20 -10.48 -48.36
N GLY A 354 3.60 -9.93 -49.51
CA GLY A 354 4.34 -8.67 -49.59
C GLY A 354 5.85 -8.77 -49.41
N GLY A 355 6.43 -9.96 -49.46
CA GLY A 355 7.87 -10.21 -49.28
C GLY A 355 8.74 -9.75 -50.47
N GLY A 356 8.16 -9.61 -51.66
CA GLY A 356 8.78 -9.03 -52.84
C GLY A 356 8.23 -7.65 -53.17
N THR A 357 6.90 -7.50 -53.22
CA THR A 357 6.21 -6.21 -53.42
C THR A 357 5.07 -6.08 -52.42
N THR A 358 5.19 -5.12 -51.50
CA THR A 358 4.23 -4.88 -50.42
C THR A 358 2.87 -4.37 -50.94
N PRO A 359 1.76 -5.07 -50.68
CA PRO A 359 0.43 -4.63 -51.08
C PRO A 359 -0.05 -3.41 -50.30
N ASP A 360 -1.00 -2.67 -50.89
CA ASP A 360 -1.64 -1.53 -50.22
C ASP A 360 -2.48 -2.00 -49.03
N THR A 361 -3.30 -3.02 -49.24
CA THR A 361 -4.15 -3.68 -48.24
C THR A 361 -4.15 -5.20 -48.42
N VAL A 362 -4.30 -5.94 -47.32
CA VAL A 362 -4.49 -7.40 -47.32
C VAL A 362 -5.81 -7.73 -46.63
N THR A 363 -6.63 -8.58 -47.25
CA THR A 363 -7.89 -9.07 -46.68
C THR A 363 -8.02 -10.58 -46.88
N PHE A 364 -8.13 -11.34 -45.79
CA PHE A 364 -8.45 -12.76 -45.82
C PHE A 364 -9.86 -12.99 -45.30
N GLY A 365 -10.77 -13.39 -46.19
CA GLY A 365 -12.19 -13.60 -45.90
C GLY A 365 -12.52 -14.93 -45.21
N GLY A 366 -11.51 -15.78 -44.97
CA GLY A 366 -11.63 -17.05 -44.26
C GLY A 366 -10.48 -17.28 -43.28
N GLU A 367 -10.39 -18.51 -42.79
CA GLU A 367 -9.28 -19.00 -41.96
C GLU A 367 -7.99 -19.12 -42.78
N VAL A 368 -6.85 -18.85 -42.15
CA VAL A 368 -5.50 -19.09 -42.69
C VAL A 368 -4.78 -20.11 -41.83
N VAL A 369 -4.31 -21.20 -42.44
CA VAL A 369 -3.53 -22.25 -41.77
C VAL A 369 -2.21 -22.47 -42.51
N ALA A 370 -1.08 -22.39 -41.81
CA ALA A 370 0.26 -22.56 -42.36
C ALA A 370 1.27 -23.07 -41.30
N ASP A 371 2.52 -23.33 -41.71
CA ASP A 371 3.68 -23.56 -40.82
C ASP A 371 4.12 -22.24 -40.14
N ALA A 372 4.16 -21.18 -40.96
CA ALA A 372 4.52 -19.80 -40.65
C ALA A 372 3.59 -18.86 -41.43
N ILE A 373 3.25 -17.71 -40.88
CA ILE A 373 2.45 -16.67 -41.55
C ILE A 373 3.23 -15.36 -41.48
N ASP A 374 3.60 -14.78 -42.62
CA ASP A 374 4.25 -13.46 -42.71
C ASP A 374 3.47 -12.58 -43.69
N VAL A 375 2.96 -11.43 -43.23
CA VAL A 375 2.07 -10.56 -44.01
C VAL A 375 2.44 -9.11 -43.77
N VAL A 376 2.88 -8.42 -44.82
CA VAL A 376 3.21 -6.99 -44.79
C VAL A 376 2.23 -6.20 -45.67
N SER A 377 1.78 -5.03 -45.21
CA SER A 377 0.93 -4.12 -46.00
C SER A 377 1.24 -2.65 -45.73
N ASN A 378 1.11 -1.80 -46.76
CA ASN A 378 1.33 -0.36 -46.62
C ASN A 378 0.25 0.34 -45.77
N THR A 379 -0.95 -0.24 -45.65
CA THR A 379 -2.05 0.36 -44.88
C THR A 379 -2.71 -0.61 -43.90
N ALA A 380 -3.39 -1.67 -44.35
CA ALA A 380 -4.22 -2.48 -43.47
C ALA A 380 -4.24 -3.97 -43.79
N ILE A 381 -4.23 -4.78 -42.72
CA ILE A 381 -4.43 -6.22 -42.70
C ILE A 381 -5.78 -6.50 -42.02
N SER A 382 -6.69 -7.21 -42.70
CA SER A 382 -7.96 -7.67 -42.13
C SER A 382 -8.14 -9.17 -42.36
N THR A 383 -8.29 -9.97 -41.30
CA THR A 383 -8.29 -11.43 -41.40
C THR A 383 -9.36 -12.06 -40.54
N GLY A 384 -9.73 -13.31 -40.88
CA GLY A 384 -10.45 -14.20 -39.97
C GLY A 384 -9.51 -14.74 -38.89
N ASP A 385 -9.51 -16.06 -38.72
CA ASP A 385 -8.61 -16.77 -37.82
C ASP A 385 -7.28 -17.08 -38.53
N LEU A 386 -6.16 -16.96 -37.82
CA LEU A 386 -4.81 -17.25 -38.29
C LEU A 386 -4.18 -18.33 -37.39
N THR A 387 -3.71 -19.42 -37.99
CA THR A 387 -3.06 -20.53 -37.27
C THR A 387 -1.72 -20.89 -37.93
N ALA A 388 -0.60 -20.56 -37.26
CA ALA A 388 0.73 -21.06 -37.57
C ALA A 388 1.04 -22.28 -36.68
N LEU A 389 1.15 -23.45 -37.32
CA LEU A 389 1.19 -24.77 -36.69
C LEU A 389 2.59 -25.25 -36.26
N ALA A 390 3.63 -24.44 -36.45
CA ALA A 390 5.00 -24.83 -36.10
C ALA A 390 5.92 -23.64 -35.72
N THR A 391 5.66 -22.45 -36.27
CA THR A 391 6.47 -21.25 -36.04
C THR A 391 5.57 -20.01 -35.89
N ASP A 392 5.98 -18.88 -36.45
CA ASP A 392 5.50 -17.56 -36.06
C ASP A 392 4.32 -17.07 -36.91
N VAL A 393 3.56 -16.12 -36.34
CA VAL A 393 2.68 -15.20 -37.08
C VAL A 393 3.27 -13.80 -37.01
N SER A 394 3.62 -13.24 -38.15
CA SER A 394 4.15 -11.88 -38.35
C SER A 394 3.17 -11.08 -39.20
N LEU A 395 2.61 -10.01 -38.64
CA LEU A 395 1.73 -9.07 -39.32
C LEU A 395 2.31 -7.64 -39.18
N ASP A 396 2.59 -6.97 -40.29
CA ASP A 396 3.04 -5.57 -40.35
C ASP A 396 2.07 -4.74 -41.21
N ALA A 397 1.45 -3.72 -40.62
CA ALA A 397 0.53 -2.82 -41.33
C ALA A 397 0.80 -1.35 -41.03
N GLY A 398 1.03 -0.55 -42.08
CA GLY A 398 1.29 0.90 -41.94
C GLY A 398 0.17 1.72 -41.25
N THR A 399 -1.03 1.15 -41.03
CA THR A 399 -2.08 1.75 -40.21
C THR A 399 -2.80 0.75 -39.27
N ARG A 400 -3.27 -0.41 -39.75
CA ARG A 400 -4.20 -1.24 -38.95
C ARG A 400 -4.07 -2.74 -39.17
N ILE A 401 -4.09 -3.49 -38.07
CA ILE A 401 -4.37 -4.92 -38.04
C ILE A 401 -5.77 -5.15 -37.45
N SER A 402 -6.55 -6.03 -38.06
CA SER A 402 -7.89 -6.43 -37.60
C SER A 402 -8.10 -7.92 -37.83
N THR A 403 -7.97 -8.71 -36.77
CA THR A 403 -8.02 -10.18 -36.82
C THR A 403 -9.08 -10.72 -35.85
N GLN A 404 -9.47 -12.00 -35.98
CA GLN A 404 -10.20 -12.68 -34.91
C GLN A 404 -9.20 -13.37 -33.98
N ASN A 405 -8.87 -14.63 -34.23
CA ASN A 405 -7.94 -15.38 -33.39
C ASN A 405 -6.59 -15.48 -34.09
N VAL A 406 -5.50 -15.20 -33.38
CA VAL A 406 -4.13 -15.50 -33.80
C VAL A 406 -3.58 -16.61 -32.92
N ILE A 407 -3.16 -17.70 -33.54
CA ILE A 407 -2.55 -18.85 -32.88
C ILE A 407 -1.20 -19.10 -33.57
N ALA A 408 -0.11 -19.00 -32.82
CA ALA A 408 1.24 -19.33 -33.25
C ALA A 408 1.83 -20.36 -32.28
N GLU A 409 2.47 -21.41 -32.79
CA GLU A 409 3.28 -22.31 -31.95
C GLU A 409 4.66 -21.70 -31.63
N GLY A 410 5.11 -20.68 -32.38
CA GLY A 410 6.23 -19.80 -32.06
C GLY A 410 5.77 -18.42 -31.58
N ASP A 411 6.36 -17.36 -32.14
CA ASP A 411 6.04 -15.96 -31.81
C ASP A 411 4.76 -15.45 -32.53
N ALA A 412 4.01 -14.56 -31.89
CA ALA A 412 2.94 -13.78 -32.51
C ALA A 412 3.29 -12.28 -32.49
N MET A 413 3.80 -11.77 -33.60
CA MET A 413 4.22 -10.38 -33.80
C MET A 413 3.18 -9.62 -34.63
N LEU A 414 2.58 -8.58 -34.06
CA LEU A 414 1.63 -7.69 -34.71
C LEU A 414 2.14 -6.25 -34.56
N ASP A 415 2.50 -5.59 -35.67
CA ASP A 415 2.89 -4.17 -35.72
C ASP A 415 1.87 -3.40 -36.56
N ALA A 416 1.29 -2.35 -35.97
CA ALA A 416 0.37 -1.46 -36.67
C ALA A 416 0.68 0.03 -36.41
N GLY A 417 0.92 0.78 -37.48
CA GLY A 417 1.17 2.23 -37.41
C GLY A 417 0.02 3.08 -36.81
N THR A 418 -1.13 2.49 -36.47
CA THR A 418 -2.24 3.14 -35.76
C THR A 418 -2.96 2.21 -34.78
N SER A 419 -3.49 1.05 -35.20
CA SER A 419 -4.35 0.23 -34.32
C SER A 419 -4.27 -1.28 -34.54
N ILE A 420 -4.30 -2.05 -33.46
CA ILE A 420 -4.50 -3.51 -33.48
C ILE A 420 -5.86 -3.84 -32.84
N GLU A 421 -6.71 -4.58 -33.56
CA GLU A 421 -7.93 -5.18 -33.03
C GLU A 421 -7.93 -6.70 -33.18
N PHE A 422 -8.25 -7.43 -32.10
CA PHE A 422 -8.21 -8.91 -32.05
C PHE A 422 -9.26 -9.51 -31.09
N ALA A 423 -9.66 -10.77 -31.32
CA ALA A 423 -10.45 -11.55 -30.36
C ALA A 423 -9.57 -12.31 -29.36
N THR A 424 -8.56 -13.05 -29.83
CA THR A 424 -7.50 -13.64 -28.96
C THR A 424 -6.16 -13.71 -29.67
N VAL A 425 -5.06 -13.54 -28.93
CA VAL A 425 -3.70 -13.88 -29.39
C VAL A 425 -3.14 -14.99 -28.49
N MET A 426 -2.64 -16.06 -29.09
CA MET A 426 -1.97 -17.18 -28.43
C MET A 426 -0.64 -17.43 -29.15
N ALA A 427 0.47 -17.31 -28.41
CA ALA A 427 1.82 -17.63 -28.87
C ALA A 427 2.40 -18.76 -28.02
N GLY A 428 3.10 -19.70 -28.64
CA GLY A 428 3.86 -20.75 -27.95
C GLY A 428 5.18 -20.23 -27.38
N ASP A 429 5.76 -19.22 -28.01
CA ASP A 429 6.86 -18.40 -27.48
C ASP A 429 6.30 -17.02 -27.08
N ASN A 430 6.65 -15.91 -27.77
CA ASN A 430 6.32 -14.54 -27.35
C ASN A 430 5.10 -13.97 -28.09
N ALA A 431 4.30 -13.16 -27.40
CA ALA A 431 3.25 -12.34 -28.03
C ALA A 431 3.65 -10.86 -27.98
N SER A 432 3.95 -10.25 -29.13
CA SER A 432 4.40 -8.86 -29.25
C SER A 432 3.42 -8.05 -30.10
N LEU A 433 2.71 -7.11 -29.48
CA LEU A 433 1.75 -6.22 -30.14
C LEU A 433 2.23 -4.76 -29.99
N ASP A 434 2.53 -4.07 -31.10
CA ASP A 434 2.88 -2.64 -31.12
C ASP A 434 1.85 -1.86 -31.94
N ALA A 435 1.24 -0.83 -31.35
CA ALA A 435 0.28 0.03 -32.03
C ALA A 435 0.56 1.52 -31.84
N GLY A 436 0.70 2.25 -32.95
CA GLY A 436 0.94 3.70 -32.95
C GLY A 436 -0.12 4.54 -32.20
N THR A 437 -1.33 4.01 -31.95
CA THR A 437 -2.34 4.65 -31.09
C THR A 437 -3.07 3.71 -30.11
N PHE A 438 -3.62 2.56 -30.54
CA PHE A 438 -4.38 1.70 -29.61
C PHE A 438 -4.34 0.21 -29.91
N ILE A 439 -4.43 -0.58 -28.83
CA ILE A 439 -4.68 -2.02 -28.85
C ILE A 439 -6.03 -2.27 -28.16
N ASP A 440 -6.99 -2.88 -28.86
CA ASP A 440 -8.31 -3.24 -28.32
C ASP A 440 -8.62 -4.72 -28.63
N GLY A 441 -8.98 -5.52 -27.63
CA GLY A 441 -9.25 -6.93 -27.89
C GLY A 441 -9.57 -7.81 -26.67
N GLY A 442 -9.60 -9.13 -26.91
CA GLY A 442 -9.77 -10.12 -25.85
C GLY A 442 -8.44 -10.50 -25.20
N SER A 443 -8.18 -11.79 -25.00
CA SER A 443 -7.02 -12.26 -24.24
C SER A 443 -5.75 -12.41 -25.07
N VAL A 444 -4.60 -12.12 -24.44
CA VAL A 444 -3.26 -12.43 -24.94
C VAL A 444 -2.64 -13.51 -24.05
N THR A 445 -2.05 -14.55 -24.64
CA THR A 445 -1.35 -15.61 -23.93
C THR A 445 -0.05 -15.94 -24.66
N ALA A 446 1.06 -15.93 -23.94
CA ALA A 446 2.39 -16.28 -24.43
C ALA A 446 2.98 -17.44 -23.61
N GLY A 447 3.77 -18.29 -24.25
CA GLY A 447 4.53 -19.36 -23.58
C GLY A 447 5.93 -18.94 -23.12
N ILE A 448 6.39 -17.75 -23.51
CA ILE A 448 7.52 -17.03 -22.90
C ILE A 448 7.03 -15.65 -22.44
N ASP A 449 7.18 -14.58 -23.25
CA ASP A 449 6.86 -13.19 -22.86
C ASP A 449 5.63 -12.61 -23.57
N ALA A 450 4.84 -11.77 -22.87
CA ALA A 450 3.75 -10.99 -23.47
C ALA A 450 4.07 -9.48 -23.40
N ILE A 451 4.30 -8.87 -24.57
CA ILE A 451 4.67 -7.47 -24.74
C ILE A 451 3.58 -6.74 -25.52
N LEU A 452 2.97 -5.72 -24.91
CA LEU A 452 1.98 -4.86 -25.57
C LEU A 452 2.41 -3.39 -25.41
N ASP A 453 2.59 -2.65 -26.50
CA ASP A 453 2.84 -1.21 -26.49
C ASP A 453 1.79 -0.45 -27.32
N ALA A 454 1.29 0.66 -26.79
CA ALA A 454 0.37 1.52 -27.52
C ALA A 454 0.57 3.00 -27.26
N GLY A 455 0.68 3.77 -28.35
CA GLY A 455 0.88 5.23 -28.33
C GLY A 455 -0.23 6.05 -27.64
N THR A 456 -1.37 5.46 -27.26
CA THR A 456 -2.37 6.07 -26.38
C THR A 456 -3.05 5.08 -25.42
N THR A 457 -3.69 4.02 -25.91
CA THR A 457 -4.64 3.22 -25.11
C THR A 457 -4.47 1.72 -25.32
N ILE A 458 -4.44 0.95 -24.23
CA ILE A 458 -4.59 -0.51 -24.26
C ILE A 458 -5.88 -0.88 -23.51
N ALA A 459 -6.77 -1.60 -24.18
CA ALA A 459 -8.00 -2.15 -23.63
C ALA A 459 -8.10 -3.64 -24.00
N THR A 460 -7.66 -4.53 -23.11
CA THR A 460 -7.65 -5.97 -23.40
C THR A 460 -8.22 -6.82 -22.27
N GLY A 461 -8.43 -8.10 -22.56
CA GLY A 461 -8.88 -9.12 -21.61
C GLY A 461 -7.79 -9.54 -20.63
N ALA A 462 -7.59 -10.84 -20.48
CA ALA A 462 -6.49 -11.37 -19.69
C ALA A 462 -5.18 -11.32 -20.50
N VAL A 463 -4.09 -10.88 -19.88
CA VAL A 463 -2.73 -10.98 -20.44
C VAL A 463 -1.93 -11.95 -19.57
N SER A 464 -1.41 -13.02 -20.17
CA SER A 464 -0.68 -14.07 -19.46
C SER A 464 0.60 -14.47 -20.20
N ALA A 465 1.66 -14.71 -19.46
CA ALA A 465 2.97 -15.14 -19.95
C ALA A 465 3.56 -16.23 -19.03
N ALA A 466 4.48 -17.06 -19.51
CA ALA A 466 5.20 -18.00 -18.65
C ALA A 466 6.36 -17.30 -17.93
N ASP A 467 7.07 -16.41 -18.62
CA ASP A 467 8.06 -15.51 -18.04
C ASP A 467 7.44 -14.11 -17.90
N ASP A 468 7.88 -13.08 -18.63
CA ASP A 468 7.51 -11.67 -18.35
C ASP A 468 6.20 -11.20 -19.04
N VAL A 469 5.47 -10.32 -18.35
CA VAL A 469 4.40 -9.49 -18.96
C VAL A 469 4.79 -8.02 -18.90
N ALA A 470 4.94 -7.39 -20.06
CA ALA A 470 5.19 -5.95 -20.20
C ALA A 470 4.04 -5.28 -20.97
N VAL A 471 3.34 -4.34 -20.35
CA VAL A 471 2.25 -3.58 -20.99
C VAL A 471 2.53 -2.08 -20.83
N THR A 472 2.63 -1.35 -21.94
CA THR A 472 2.93 0.09 -21.97
C THR A 472 1.85 0.85 -22.73
N SER A 473 1.38 1.95 -22.14
CA SER A 473 0.42 2.86 -22.78
C SER A 473 0.77 4.30 -22.46
N ALA A 474 0.51 5.23 -23.39
CA ALA A 474 0.76 6.64 -23.11
C ALA A 474 -0.32 7.29 -22.22
N ASP A 475 -1.62 7.04 -22.46
CA ASP A 475 -2.74 7.65 -21.71
C ASP A 475 -3.50 6.65 -20.83
N ARG A 476 -3.86 5.47 -21.32
CA ARG A 476 -4.81 4.61 -20.60
C ARG A 476 -4.58 3.12 -20.77
N MET A 477 -4.69 2.41 -19.66
CA MET A 477 -4.64 0.96 -19.62
C MET A 477 -5.89 0.40 -18.91
N THR A 478 -6.56 -0.55 -19.55
CA THR A 478 -7.66 -1.34 -18.98
C THR A 478 -7.44 -2.81 -19.31
N LEU A 479 -7.20 -3.65 -18.29
CA LEU A 479 -6.95 -5.08 -18.43
C LEU A 479 -7.92 -5.87 -17.55
N ALA A 480 -8.36 -7.06 -18.00
CA ALA A 480 -9.18 -7.93 -17.16
C ALA A 480 -8.37 -8.63 -16.06
N SER A 481 -7.15 -9.07 -16.35
CA SER A 481 -6.20 -9.65 -15.39
C SER A 481 -4.81 -9.76 -15.99
N VAL A 482 -3.77 -9.82 -15.16
CA VAL A 482 -2.37 -9.97 -15.59
C VAL A 482 -1.68 -11.10 -14.83
N THR A 483 -0.98 -11.99 -15.53
CA THR A 483 -0.22 -13.08 -14.89
C THR A 483 1.08 -13.39 -15.64
N ALA A 484 2.19 -12.99 -15.05
CA ALA A 484 3.51 -13.57 -15.31
C ALA A 484 3.70 -14.83 -14.43
N ASP A 485 4.70 -15.66 -14.70
CA ASP A 485 4.95 -16.93 -13.97
C ASP A 485 3.73 -17.88 -14.04
N SER A 486 3.05 -17.94 -15.21
CA SER A 486 1.84 -18.76 -15.37
C SER A 486 2.09 -20.28 -15.40
N ASP A 487 3.34 -20.71 -15.67
CA ASP A 487 3.77 -22.11 -15.59
C ASP A 487 4.29 -22.51 -14.19
N GLY A 488 4.59 -21.54 -13.33
CA GLY A 488 5.17 -21.75 -12.00
C GLY A 488 6.68 -22.01 -12.01
N SER A 489 7.40 -21.59 -13.04
CA SER A 489 8.86 -21.61 -13.16
C SER A 489 9.59 -20.79 -12.10
N GLY A 490 8.96 -19.71 -11.61
CA GLY A 490 9.48 -18.82 -10.57
C GLY A 490 10.44 -17.74 -11.09
N VAL A 491 10.31 -17.33 -12.36
CA VAL A 491 11.08 -16.22 -12.97
C VAL A 491 10.24 -15.00 -13.39
N GLY A 492 9.04 -15.23 -13.93
CA GLY A 492 8.26 -14.20 -14.63
C GLY A 492 7.79 -12.99 -13.82
N SER A 493 8.02 -11.78 -14.35
CA SER A 493 7.67 -10.50 -13.74
C SER A 493 6.57 -9.74 -14.48
N VAL A 494 5.82 -8.92 -13.74
CA VAL A 494 4.80 -8.02 -14.32
C VAL A 494 5.31 -6.58 -14.30
N SER A 495 5.28 -5.92 -15.46
CA SER A 495 5.55 -4.49 -15.63
C SER A 495 4.38 -3.84 -16.37
N LEU A 496 3.65 -2.95 -15.70
CA LEU A 496 2.53 -2.22 -16.28
C LEU A 496 2.79 -0.71 -16.20
N SER A 497 2.79 -0.01 -17.34
CA SER A 497 3.02 1.44 -17.41
C SER A 497 1.91 2.15 -18.18
N SER A 498 1.29 3.14 -17.53
CA SER A 498 0.37 4.09 -18.17
C SER A 498 0.88 5.51 -17.91
N THR A 499 1.55 6.11 -18.89
CA THR A 499 2.48 7.24 -18.66
C THR A 499 1.80 8.51 -18.13
N ASP A 500 0.72 8.96 -18.77
CA ASP A 500 0.05 10.24 -18.47
C ASP A 500 -1.33 10.08 -17.80
N GLY A 501 -1.89 8.86 -17.77
CA GLY A 501 -3.27 8.64 -17.32
C GLY A 501 -3.53 7.28 -16.65
N PRO A 502 -4.82 6.89 -16.50
CA PRO A 502 -5.23 5.89 -15.54
C PRO A 502 -4.97 4.45 -16.00
N LEU A 503 -4.58 3.62 -15.03
CA LEU A 503 -4.39 2.18 -15.16
C LEU A 503 -5.46 1.45 -14.35
N THR A 504 -6.16 0.50 -14.97
CA THR A 504 -7.15 -0.36 -14.32
C THR A 504 -6.90 -1.83 -14.67
N VAL A 505 -6.74 -2.67 -13.64
CA VAL A 505 -6.80 -4.12 -13.75
C VAL A 505 -7.95 -4.62 -12.87
N SER A 506 -9.04 -5.10 -13.48
CA SER A 506 -10.26 -5.47 -12.72
C SER A 506 -10.08 -6.76 -11.90
N GLY A 507 -9.28 -7.71 -12.42
CA GLY A 507 -9.03 -9.02 -11.83
C GLY A 507 -7.70 -9.11 -11.07
N ALA A 508 -7.06 -10.28 -11.13
CA ALA A 508 -5.79 -10.53 -10.43
C ALA A 508 -4.59 -9.98 -11.20
N THR A 509 -3.54 -9.60 -10.46
CA THR A 509 -2.22 -9.26 -11.00
C THR A 509 -1.18 -10.11 -10.28
N SER A 510 -0.42 -10.95 -10.98
CA SER A 510 0.50 -11.91 -10.36
C SER A 510 1.82 -12.00 -11.12
N GLY A 511 2.93 -12.06 -10.39
CA GLY A 511 4.26 -12.36 -10.90
C GLY A 511 5.28 -12.57 -9.77
N VAL A 512 6.54 -12.83 -10.12
CA VAL A 512 7.69 -12.88 -9.21
C VAL A 512 8.02 -11.51 -8.67
N THR A 513 8.05 -10.51 -9.56
CA THR A 513 7.96 -9.09 -9.21
C THR A 513 6.72 -8.49 -9.86
N VAL A 514 6.19 -7.42 -9.28
CA VAL A 514 5.06 -6.67 -9.83
C VAL A 514 5.39 -5.19 -9.72
N ASN A 515 5.59 -4.53 -10.86
CA ASN A 515 5.78 -3.08 -10.96
C ASN A 515 4.61 -2.48 -11.74
N VAL A 516 4.01 -1.42 -11.19
CA VAL A 516 2.85 -0.74 -11.76
C VAL A 516 3.03 0.76 -11.66
N ALA A 517 3.17 1.44 -12.80
CA ALA A 517 3.31 2.88 -12.91
C ALA A 517 2.08 3.52 -13.59
N SER A 518 1.54 4.61 -13.02
CA SER A 518 0.40 5.35 -13.58
C SER A 518 0.53 6.87 -13.41
N GLY A 519 0.49 7.62 -14.52
CA GLY A 519 0.35 9.08 -14.52
C GLY A 519 -1.05 9.57 -14.08
N GLY A 520 -2.02 8.67 -14.00
CA GLY A 520 -3.35 8.89 -13.44
C GLY A 520 -3.59 8.07 -12.17
N ASN A 521 -4.81 7.56 -12.00
CA ASN A 521 -5.16 6.65 -10.92
C ASN A 521 -4.74 5.22 -11.28
N ALA A 522 -4.21 4.46 -10.31
CA ALA A 522 -3.97 3.02 -10.44
C ALA A 522 -5.04 2.24 -9.66
N THR A 523 -5.83 1.42 -10.36
CA THR A 523 -6.87 0.56 -9.74
C THR A 523 -6.57 -0.91 -10.03
N LEU A 524 -6.33 -1.72 -8.99
CA LEU A 524 -5.93 -3.13 -9.15
C LEU A 524 -6.75 -4.07 -8.27
N GLY A 525 -7.45 -5.02 -8.89
CA GLY A 525 -8.29 -5.99 -8.19
C GLY A 525 -9.46 -5.35 -7.41
N PHE A 526 -9.92 -4.19 -7.87
CA PHE A 526 -11.00 -3.40 -7.27
C PHE A 526 -11.96 -2.88 -8.34
N ASP A 527 -12.70 -3.78 -8.97
CA ASP A 527 -13.81 -3.43 -9.88
C ASP A 527 -15.08 -4.17 -9.47
N GLY A 528 -16.24 -3.52 -9.61
CA GLY A 528 -17.56 -4.06 -9.25
C GLY A 528 -17.77 -4.50 -7.78
N GLY A 529 -16.78 -4.32 -6.90
CA GLY A 529 -16.78 -4.88 -5.53
C GLY A 529 -16.30 -6.34 -5.45
N VAL A 530 -15.71 -6.89 -6.51
CA VAL A 530 -15.03 -8.18 -6.46
C VAL A 530 -13.59 -7.96 -5.97
N LEU A 531 -13.31 -8.52 -4.80
CA LEU A 531 -11.98 -8.52 -4.19
C LEU A 531 -11.04 -9.46 -4.94
N SER A 532 -10.05 -8.91 -5.64
CA SER A 532 -8.97 -9.70 -6.25
C SER A 532 -7.61 -9.48 -5.56
N LEU A 533 -6.68 -10.39 -5.84
CA LEU A 533 -5.34 -10.44 -5.28
C LEU A 533 -4.31 -9.87 -6.26
N THR A 534 -3.52 -8.89 -5.79
CA THR A 534 -2.26 -8.49 -6.41
C THR A 534 -1.12 -9.19 -5.65
N ARG A 535 -0.32 -10.00 -6.32
CA ARG A 535 0.66 -10.91 -5.70
C ARG A 535 2.05 -10.80 -6.33
N SER A 536 3.05 -10.54 -5.50
CA SER A 536 4.47 -10.79 -5.79
C SER A 536 4.89 -12.08 -5.11
N THR A 537 5.43 -13.05 -5.86
CA THR A 537 5.84 -14.36 -5.31
C THR A 537 7.27 -14.35 -4.76
N GLY A 538 8.19 -13.60 -5.37
CA GLY A 538 9.64 -13.70 -5.12
C GLY A 538 10.39 -12.40 -4.84
N GLY A 539 9.82 -11.22 -5.13
CA GLY A 539 10.53 -9.94 -4.97
C GLY A 539 9.65 -8.76 -4.55
N LEU A 540 9.98 -7.57 -5.04
CA LEU A 540 9.27 -6.33 -4.76
C LEU A 540 7.87 -6.34 -5.42
N LEU A 541 6.90 -5.78 -4.70
CA LEU A 541 5.63 -5.31 -5.26
C LEU A 541 5.60 -3.78 -5.13
N GLU A 542 5.66 -3.08 -6.25
CA GLU A 542 5.73 -1.63 -6.37
C GLU A 542 4.51 -1.12 -7.14
N ILE A 543 3.80 -0.14 -6.57
CA ILE A 543 2.69 0.54 -7.23
C ILE A 543 2.87 2.05 -7.05
N ASP A 544 3.30 2.72 -8.11
CA ASP A 544 3.48 4.16 -8.17
C ASP A 544 2.38 4.79 -9.02
N ALA A 545 1.63 5.72 -8.42
CA ALA A 545 0.63 6.51 -9.13
C ALA A 545 0.78 7.99 -8.82
N ALA A 546 0.59 8.84 -9.84
CA ALA A 546 0.38 10.26 -9.58
C ALA A 546 -0.97 10.48 -8.88
N GLY A 547 -2.03 9.83 -9.37
CA GLY A 547 -3.37 9.86 -8.82
C GLY A 547 -3.59 8.88 -7.66
N THR A 548 -4.86 8.53 -7.43
CA THR A 548 -5.28 7.64 -6.34
C THR A 548 -4.86 6.21 -6.64
N ILE A 549 -4.27 5.52 -5.65
CA ILE A 549 -4.09 4.07 -5.67
C ILE A 549 -5.31 3.42 -5.01
N ARG A 550 -5.95 2.49 -5.71
CA ARG A 550 -7.05 1.70 -5.17
C ARG A 550 -6.84 0.21 -5.43
N THR A 551 -6.65 -0.58 -4.38
CA THR A 551 -6.37 -2.01 -4.53
C THR A 551 -7.25 -2.90 -3.66
N GLY A 552 -7.45 -4.14 -4.08
CA GLY A 552 -8.03 -5.20 -3.25
C GLY A 552 -7.06 -5.70 -2.19
N GLN A 553 -6.66 -6.97 -2.30
CA GLN A 553 -5.62 -7.55 -1.43
C GLN A 553 -4.24 -7.45 -2.08
N ILE A 554 -3.25 -6.98 -1.32
CA ILE A 554 -1.83 -6.97 -1.69
C ILE A 554 -1.09 -8.06 -0.91
N GLN A 555 -0.34 -8.91 -1.62
CA GLN A 555 0.50 -9.95 -1.02
C GLN A 555 1.89 -9.98 -1.66
N ALA A 556 2.93 -9.55 -0.93
CA ALA A 556 4.33 -9.72 -1.31
C ALA A 556 4.95 -10.85 -0.49
N THR A 557 5.01 -12.07 -1.04
CA THR A 557 5.57 -13.23 -0.31
C THR A 557 7.08 -13.30 -0.33
N GLY A 558 7.74 -12.66 -1.31
CA GLY A 558 9.21 -12.67 -1.44
C GLY A 558 9.92 -11.42 -0.92
N GLY A 559 9.22 -10.34 -0.62
CA GLY A 559 9.85 -9.05 -0.33
C GLY A 559 8.91 -8.00 0.23
N ASN A 560 9.18 -6.74 -0.13
CA ASN A 560 8.43 -5.57 0.31
C ASN A 560 7.15 -5.37 -0.52
N ALA A 561 6.17 -4.66 0.06
CA ALA A 561 5.08 -4.03 -0.66
C ALA A 561 5.19 -2.51 -0.50
N GLU A 562 5.38 -1.80 -1.60
CA GLU A 562 5.67 -0.37 -1.65
C GLU A 562 4.63 0.32 -2.55
N LEU A 563 3.84 1.24 -1.98
CA LEU A 563 2.75 1.94 -2.67
C LEU A 563 2.93 3.45 -2.51
N THR A 564 3.00 4.19 -3.62
CA THR A 564 3.26 5.65 -3.63
C THR A 564 2.17 6.40 -4.40
N SER A 565 1.39 7.26 -3.73
CA SER A 565 0.41 8.17 -4.37
C SER A 565 0.88 9.62 -4.24
N SER A 566 1.52 10.15 -5.28
CA SER A 566 2.22 11.44 -5.19
C SER A 566 1.35 12.70 -5.24
N THR A 567 0.05 12.58 -5.54
CA THR A 567 -0.91 13.72 -5.47
C THR A 567 -2.23 13.41 -4.76
N ALA A 568 -2.46 12.15 -4.35
CA ALA A 568 -3.78 11.70 -3.90
C ALA A 568 -3.69 10.68 -2.75
N SER A 569 -4.64 9.73 -2.69
CA SER A 569 -4.82 8.79 -1.57
C SER A 569 -4.43 7.37 -1.96
N ILE A 570 -4.08 6.56 -0.96
CA ILE A 570 -4.01 5.11 -1.05
C ILE A 570 -5.24 4.52 -0.35
N THR A 571 -6.00 3.67 -1.04
CA THR A 571 -7.05 2.83 -0.45
C THR A 571 -6.78 1.36 -0.79
N THR A 572 -6.51 0.53 0.21
CA THR A 572 -6.33 -0.92 0.05
C THR A 572 -7.25 -1.68 1.00
N ASP A 573 -7.66 -2.91 0.70
CA ASP A 573 -8.36 -3.70 1.72
C ASP A 573 -7.38 -4.35 2.70
N SER A 574 -6.32 -4.99 2.21
CA SER A 574 -5.25 -5.49 3.07
C SER A 574 -3.90 -5.54 2.39
N VAL A 575 -2.83 -5.33 3.16
CA VAL A 575 -1.44 -5.48 2.71
C VAL A 575 -0.73 -6.53 3.57
N SER A 576 -0.10 -7.51 2.94
CA SER A 576 0.70 -8.54 3.59
C SER A 576 2.05 -8.66 2.91
N ALA A 577 3.12 -8.29 3.59
CA ALA A 577 4.50 -8.37 3.10
C ALA A 577 5.35 -9.26 4.01
N THR A 578 6.24 -10.06 3.44
CA THR A 578 7.28 -10.77 4.24
C THR A 578 8.48 -9.89 4.55
N GLY A 579 8.70 -8.85 3.75
CA GLY A 579 9.58 -7.72 4.05
C GLY A 579 8.83 -6.59 4.76
N ASP A 580 9.05 -5.37 4.28
CA ASP A 580 8.39 -4.15 4.76
C ASP A 580 7.06 -3.89 4.04
N ALA A 581 6.15 -3.18 4.70
CA ALA A 581 4.96 -2.61 4.05
C ALA A 581 5.03 -1.08 4.14
N VAL A 582 5.32 -0.43 3.01
CA VAL A 582 5.50 1.02 2.89
C VAL A 582 4.35 1.61 2.08
N LEU A 583 3.61 2.54 2.67
CA LEU A 583 2.54 3.29 2.00
C LEU A 583 2.81 4.78 2.17
N ASP A 584 2.97 5.52 1.07
CA ASP A 584 3.18 6.97 1.07
C ASP A 584 2.13 7.67 0.20
N ALA A 585 1.40 8.63 0.76
CA ALA A 585 0.30 9.31 0.09
C ALA A 585 0.26 10.82 0.41
N GLU A 586 0.21 11.66 -0.62
CA GLU A 586 0.09 13.12 -0.45
C GLU A 586 -1.19 13.53 0.31
N THR A 587 -2.23 12.71 0.29
CA THR A 587 -3.47 12.96 1.06
C THR A 587 -3.71 11.94 2.16
N SER A 588 -4.39 10.81 1.90
CA SER A 588 -4.81 9.88 2.96
C SER A 588 -4.44 8.42 2.65
N ILE A 589 -4.21 7.64 3.70
CA ILE A 589 -4.09 6.18 3.64
C ILE A 589 -5.29 5.57 4.35
N SER A 590 -6.02 4.69 3.65
CA SER A 590 -7.11 3.90 4.21
C SER A 590 -6.89 2.41 3.94
N SER A 591 -6.88 1.57 4.98
CA SER A 591 -6.89 0.11 4.79
C SER A 591 -7.43 -0.71 5.96
N GLN A 592 -7.88 -1.94 5.73
CA GLN A 592 -8.38 -2.77 6.83
C GLN A 592 -7.23 -3.35 7.65
N ASN A 593 -6.37 -4.15 7.02
CA ASN A 593 -5.31 -4.89 7.74
C ASN A 593 -3.95 -4.71 7.05
N ILE A 594 -2.91 -4.38 7.81
CA ILE A 594 -1.52 -4.43 7.32
C ILE A 594 -0.69 -5.37 8.18
N SER A 595 0.03 -6.28 7.54
CA SER A 595 1.00 -7.18 8.17
C SER A 595 2.34 -7.10 7.45
N ALA A 596 3.43 -6.91 8.19
CA ALA A 596 4.79 -6.93 7.66
C ALA A 596 5.69 -7.89 8.45
N GLY A 597 6.49 -8.69 7.74
CA GLY A 597 7.52 -9.56 8.32
C GLY A 597 8.76 -8.80 8.82
N ARG A 598 8.86 -7.51 8.50
CA ARG A 598 9.80 -6.55 9.09
C ARG A 598 9.04 -5.32 9.62
N ASP A 599 9.03 -4.22 8.87
CA ASP A 599 8.56 -2.92 9.34
C ASP A 599 7.28 -2.45 8.60
N VAL A 600 6.38 -1.73 9.26
CA VAL A 600 5.24 -1.03 8.63
C VAL A 600 5.50 0.47 8.70
N LEU A 601 5.59 1.13 7.54
CA LEU A 601 5.80 2.57 7.42
C LEU A 601 4.64 3.21 6.66
N LYS A 602 4.03 4.25 7.24
CA LYS A 602 2.95 5.02 6.61
C LYS A 602 3.21 6.51 6.71
N THR A 603 3.12 7.19 5.57
CA THR A 603 3.20 8.65 5.47
C THR A 603 1.95 9.16 4.76
N ALA A 604 1.21 10.09 5.38
CA ALA A 604 0.02 10.68 4.78
C ALA A 604 -0.01 12.21 5.00
N GLY A 605 -0.15 13.00 3.95
CA GLY A 605 -0.23 14.47 4.07
C GLY A 605 -1.46 14.98 4.85
N THR A 606 -2.49 14.15 5.04
CA THR A 606 -3.68 14.46 5.88
C THR A 606 -3.99 13.40 6.92
N SER A 607 -4.27 12.15 6.56
CA SER A 607 -4.78 11.17 7.54
C SER A 607 -4.42 9.72 7.22
N VAL A 608 -4.15 8.94 8.27
CA VAL A 608 -4.06 7.49 8.22
C VAL A 608 -5.25 6.89 8.97
N SER A 609 -6.00 6.02 8.32
CA SER A 609 -7.11 5.29 8.92
C SER A 609 -6.98 3.80 8.63
N THR A 610 -6.72 3.00 9.66
CA THR A 610 -6.65 1.55 9.52
C THR A 610 -7.43 0.79 10.58
N GLN A 611 -7.71 -0.49 10.38
CA GLN A 611 -8.15 -1.34 11.49
C GLN A 611 -6.90 -1.92 12.16
N ASN A 612 -6.33 -3.00 11.64
CA ASN A 612 -5.27 -3.72 12.33
C ASN A 612 -3.90 -3.54 11.66
N ILE A 613 -2.86 -3.35 12.46
CA ILE A 613 -1.46 -3.30 12.01
C ILE A 613 -0.64 -4.29 12.84
N SER A 614 0.16 -5.12 12.16
CA SER A 614 1.12 -6.03 12.79
C SER A 614 2.48 -5.95 12.09
N ALA A 615 3.54 -5.65 12.82
CA ALA A 615 4.92 -5.69 12.35
C ALA A 615 5.77 -6.59 13.26
N VAL A 616 6.65 -7.39 12.68
CA VAL A 616 7.62 -8.18 13.47
C VAL A 616 8.67 -7.29 14.11
N ARG A 617 8.92 -6.10 13.54
CA ARG A 617 9.85 -5.10 14.06
C ARG A 617 9.08 -3.84 14.43
N ASP A 618 9.02 -2.82 13.57
CA ASP A 618 8.48 -1.51 13.95
C ASP A 618 7.18 -1.14 13.21
N VAL A 619 6.34 -0.33 13.86
CA VAL A 619 5.23 0.39 13.20
C VAL A 619 5.48 1.89 13.33
N SER A 620 5.60 2.58 12.19
CA SER A 620 5.74 4.03 12.11
C SER A 620 4.61 4.63 11.28
N GLN A 621 3.90 5.61 11.82
CA GLN A 621 2.82 6.33 11.15
C GLN A 621 2.99 7.83 11.31
N VAL A 622 2.98 8.57 10.20
CA VAL A 622 3.02 10.03 10.15
C VAL A 622 1.81 10.53 9.38
N ALA A 623 1.01 11.42 9.99
CA ALA A 623 -0.15 12.04 9.37
C ALA A 623 -0.15 13.57 9.56
N GLY A 624 -0.40 14.33 8.49
CA GLY A 624 -0.50 15.80 8.58
C GLY A 624 -1.69 16.31 9.43
N SER A 625 -2.65 15.46 9.74
CA SER A 625 -3.76 15.71 10.68
C SER A 625 -3.99 14.53 11.61
N SER A 626 -4.56 13.39 11.15
CA SER A 626 -5.05 12.36 12.08
C SER A 626 -4.57 10.94 11.81
N ILE A 627 -4.28 10.21 12.88
CA ILE A 627 -4.07 8.75 12.89
C ILE A 627 -5.24 8.11 13.60
N THR A 628 -5.90 7.15 12.93
CA THR A 628 -6.93 6.29 13.52
C THR A 628 -6.58 4.83 13.26
N SER A 629 -6.60 4.01 14.31
CA SER A 629 -6.38 2.56 14.25
C SER A 629 -7.34 1.80 15.17
N LEU A 630 -7.56 0.52 14.91
CA LEU A 630 -8.16 -0.40 15.89
C LEU A 630 -7.02 -0.91 16.78
N ASP A 631 -6.20 -1.82 16.27
CA ASP A 631 -5.11 -2.44 16.99
C ASP A 631 -3.77 -2.24 16.25
N ILE A 632 -2.74 -1.86 17.00
CA ILE A 632 -1.36 -1.69 16.52
C ILE A 632 -0.46 -2.61 17.34
N THR A 633 0.25 -3.51 16.66
CA THR A 633 1.23 -4.42 17.27
C THR A 633 2.57 -4.33 16.57
N ALA A 634 3.64 -4.12 17.32
CA ALA A 634 5.02 -4.15 16.84
C ALA A 634 5.87 -5.09 17.71
N GLY A 635 6.72 -5.92 17.11
CA GLY A 635 7.67 -6.76 17.87
C GLY A 635 8.80 -5.95 18.54
N ARG A 636 8.98 -4.68 18.14
CA ARG A 636 9.93 -3.74 18.73
C ARG A 636 9.26 -2.38 19.01
N ASP A 637 9.31 -1.40 18.11
CA ASP A 637 8.87 -0.03 18.44
C ASP A 637 7.58 0.39 17.71
N VAL A 638 6.72 1.18 18.39
CA VAL A 638 5.60 1.90 17.75
C VAL A 638 5.84 3.41 17.85
N SER A 639 5.78 4.11 16.71
CA SER A 639 5.84 5.57 16.65
C SER A 639 4.67 6.13 15.85
N LEU A 640 3.88 7.01 16.48
CA LEU A 640 2.69 7.64 15.89
C LEU A 640 2.85 9.17 15.98
N THR A 641 2.86 9.87 14.85
CA THR A 641 2.95 11.34 14.79
C THR A 641 1.80 11.92 13.99
N ALA A 642 0.99 12.79 14.59
CA ALA A 642 -0.20 13.37 13.94
C ALA A 642 -0.32 14.89 14.15
N GLY A 643 -0.56 15.64 13.07
CA GLY A 643 -0.70 17.10 13.11
C GLY A 643 -1.94 17.64 13.86
N THR A 644 -2.87 16.78 14.26
CA THR A 644 -3.98 17.06 15.20
C THR A 644 -4.14 15.92 16.20
N THR A 645 -4.49 14.70 15.75
CA THR A 645 -5.07 13.69 16.66
C THR A 645 -4.59 12.25 16.43
N ILE A 646 -4.42 11.50 17.52
CA ILE A 646 -4.08 10.07 17.52
C ILE A 646 -5.18 9.30 18.24
N GLY A 647 -5.75 8.29 17.57
CA GLY A 647 -6.79 7.40 18.11
C GLY A 647 -6.47 5.92 17.87
N ALA A 648 -6.46 5.10 18.93
CA ALA A 648 -6.38 3.64 18.82
C ALA A 648 -7.16 2.92 19.93
N GLN A 649 -7.55 1.65 19.73
CA GLN A 649 -7.95 0.80 20.87
C GLN A 649 -6.69 0.26 21.56
N ALA A 650 -5.99 -0.72 20.98
CA ALA A 650 -4.75 -1.24 21.57
C ALA A 650 -3.51 -0.75 20.80
N VAL A 651 -2.51 -0.25 21.54
CA VAL A 651 -1.15 -0.08 21.04
C VAL A 651 -0.24 -0.99 21.87
N THR A 652 0.40 -1.95 21.21
CA THR A 652 1.29 -2.94 21.84
C THR A 652 2.64 -2.93 21.14
N SER A 653 3.73 -2.89 21.91
CA SER A 653 5.08 -3.01 21.38
C SER A 653 5.96 -3.92 22.26
N GLY A 654 6.96 -4.55 21.66
CA GLY A 654 7.98 -5.34 22.38
C GLY A 654 9.12 -4.51 22.97
N ASN A 655 9.15 -3.21 22.67
CA ASN A 655 10.12 -2.25 23.20
C ASN A 655 9.42 -0.91 23.48
N ALA A 656 9.47 0.13 22.65
CA ALA A 656 8.91 1.45 22.97
C ALA A 656 7.56 1.74 22.31
N ILE A 657 6.75 2.60 22.92
CA ILE A 657 5.60 3.27 22.31
C ILE A 657 5.81 4.77 22.44
N THR A 658 5.84 5.48 21.32
CA THR A 658 5.90 6.95 21.27
C THR A 658 4.69 7.49 20.51
N THR A 659 3.92 8.39 21.10
CA THR A 659 2.84 9.12 20.40
C THR A 659 3.03 10.61 20.51
N ASN A 660 2.96 11.34 19.40
CA ASN A 660 3.05 12.79 19.37
C ASN A 660 1.88 13.38 18.56
N SER A 661 0.91 13.97 19.26
CA SER A 661 -0.22 14.68 18.66
C SER A 661 -0.20 16.16 19.04
N VAL A 662 -0.67 17.03 18.15
CA VAL A 662 -0.76 18.48 18.43
C VAL A 662 -1.96 18.80 19.32
N ASP A 663 -3.12 18.16 19.11
CA ASP A 663 -4.38 18.51 19.78
C ASP A 663 -4.87 17.44 20.78
N ALA A 664 -4.86 16.14 20.43
CA ALA A 664 -5.33 15.10 21.35
C ALA A 664 -4.82 13.68 21.03
N THR A 665 -4.53 12.92 22.08
CA THR A 665 -4.24 11.47 22.02
C THR A 665 -5.31 10.69 22.80
N THR A 666 -5.95 9.70 22.17
CA THR A 666 -6.97 8.83 22.78
C THR A 666 -6.68 7.36 22.50
N LEU A 667 -6.28 6.61 23.53
CA LEU A 667 -5.97 5.19 23.45
C LEU A 667 -6.90 4.40 24.39
N ALA A 668 -7.27 3.16 24.06
CA ALA A 668 -7.86 2.26 25.06
C ALA A 668 -6.78 1.56 25.89
N SER A 669 -5.61 1.27 25.32
CA SER A 669 -4.42 0.83 26.06
C SER A 669 -3.12 1.13 25.32
N ALA A 670 -2.03 1.29 26.07
CA ALA A 670 -0.66 1.38 25.57
C ALA A 670 0.21 0.41 26.39
N THR A 671 0.81 -0.60 25.76
CA THR A 671 1.61 -1.63 26.45
C THR A 671 2.92 -1.89 25.71
N ALA A 672 4.00 -1.36 26.28
CA ALA A 672 5.38 -1.73 25.98
C ALA A 672 5.79 -2.91 26.88
N ASP A 673 5.70 -4.15 26.38
CA ASP A 673 6.05 -5.36 27.14
C ASP A 673 7.38 -5.92 26.65
N SER A 674 8.47 -5.53 27.32
CA SER A 674 9.82 -5.95 26.94
C SER A 674 10.12 -7.38 27.39
N ASP A 675 10.01 -8.33 26.46
CA ASP A 675 10.20 -9.78 26.69
C ASP A 675 11.63 -10.18 27.15
N SER A 676 12.59 -9.23 27.19
CA SER A 676 13.92 -9.40 27.82
C SER A 676 14.84 -8.16 27.85
N SER A 677 14.51 -7.03 27.19
CA SER A 677 15.46 -5.92 26.98
C SER A 677 15.60 -4.91 28.13
N GLY A 678 14.60 -4.77 28.99
CA GLY A 678 14.61 -3.80 30.10
C GLY A 678 14.55 -2.33 29.69
N ALA A 679 14.10 -2.03 28.46
CA ALA A 679 14.15 -0.70 27.85
C ALA A 679 12.79 -0.18 27.32
N GLY A 680 11.69 -0.88 27.60
CA GLY A 680 10.40 -0.53 26.98
C GLY A 680 9.71 0.66 27.64
N SER A 681 9.71 1.83 27.00
CA SER A 681 9.00 3.02 27.50
C SER A 681 7.65 3.23 26.83
N VAL A 682 6.73 3.89 27.54
CA VAL A 682 5.48 4.41 26.99
C VAL A 682 5.50 5.92 27.13
N ASP A 683 5.76 6.62 26.03
CA ASP A 683 5.97 8.06 25.97
C ASP A 683 4.82 8.68 25.17
N LEU A 684 3.88 9.34 25.85
CA LEU A 684 2.63 9.82 25.26
C LEU A 684 2.53 11.34 25.37
N THR A 685 2.65 12.04 24.24
CA THR A 685 2.60 13.51 24.16
C THR A 685 1.36 13.99 23.40
N SER A 686 0.70 15.01 23.95
CA SER A 686 -0.39 15.78 23.31
C SER A 686 -0.18 17.28 23.55
N THR A 687 0.37 18.01 22.57
CA THR A 687 0.99 19.33 22.79
C THR A 687 0.06 20.41 23.34
N ASN A 688 -1.17 20.52 22.82
CA ASN A 688 -2.10 21.63 23.13
C ASN A 688 -3.42 21.19 23.78
N GLY A 689 -3.65 19.89 23.97
CA GLY A 689 -4.95 19.39 24.40
C GLY A 689 -4.90 17.98 24.98
N PRO A 690 -6.07 17.35 25.21
CA PRO A 690 -6.22 16.29 26.19
C PRO A 690 -5.61 14.96 25.78
N LEU A 691 -5.16 14.21 26.79
CA LEU A 691 -4.61 12.87 26.63
C LEU A 691 -5.44 11.88 27.44
N THR A 692 -6.00 10.87 26.78
CA THR A 692 -6.88 9.87 27.40
C THR A 692 -6.36 8.46 27.12
N VAL A 693 -6.09 7.68 28.17
CA VAL A 693 -5.83 6.23 28.10
C VAL A 693 -6.86 5.53 28.98
N THR A 694 -7.92 4.96 28.41
CA THR A 694 -9.07 4.47 29.23
C THR A 694 -8.78 3.18 30.00
N GLY A 695 -7.82 2.37 29.53
CA GLY A 695 -7.34 1.16 30.17
C GLY A 695 -6.00 1.37 30.86
N ALA A 696 -4.96 0.62 30.45
CA ALA A 696 -3.65 0.67 31.08
C ALA A 696 -2.58 1.27 30.15
N ALA A 697 -1.76 2.16 30.70
CA ALA A 697 -0.43 2.50 30.19
C ALA A 697 0.60 1.62 30.94
N ARG A 698 1.35 0.78 30.22
CA ARG A 698 2.28 -0.21 30.81
C ARG A 698 3.64 -0.18 30.13
N GLY A 699 4.71 -0.02 30.91
CA GLY A 699 6.09 -0.07 30.42
C GLY A 699 7.10 -0.40 31.53
N VAL A 700 8.39 -0.31 31.20
CA VAL A 700 9.49 -0.11 32.15
C VAL A 700 9.35 1.28 32.76
N SER A 701 9.22 2.30 31.92
CA SER A 701 8.84 3.68 32.26
C SER A 701 7.54 4.08 31.58
N VAL A 702 6.85 5.07 32.14
CA VAL A 702 5.66 5.70 31.56
C VAL A 702 5.82 7.21 31.70
N GLU A 703 5.81 7.93 30.59
CA GLU A 703 5.95 9.39 30.50
C GLU A 703 4.76 9.95 29.72
N ILE A 704 4.08 10.94 30.28
CA ILE A 704 2.78 11.44 29.79
C ILE A 704 2.79 12.96 29.87
N ASP A 705 2.80 13.61 28.71
CA ASP A 705 2.84 15.07 28.57
C ASP A 705 1.56 15.57 27.88
N SER A 706 0.81 16.47 28.52
CA SER A 706 -0.40 17.05 27.93
C SER A 706 -0.53 18.55 28.17
N GLY A 707 -0.64 19.32 27.09
CA GLY A 707 -1.10 20.72 27.16
C GLY A 707 -2.59 20.88 27.54
N GLY A 708 -3.28 19.79 27.88
CA GLY A 708 -4.67 19.75 28.31
C GLY A 708 -4.88 18.84 29.51
N ALA A 709 -6.09 18.29 29.65
CA ALA A 709 -6.43 17.36 30.72
C ALA A 709 -5.94 15.94 30.42
N VAL A 710 -5.47 15.24 31.46
CA VAL A 710 -5.02 13.85 31.38
C VAL A 710 -6.04 12.94 32.06
N THR A 711 -6.44 11.85 31.40
CA THR A 711 -7.34 10.82 31.96
C THR A 711 -6.75 9.43 31.75
N LEU A 712 -6.43 8.72 32.83
CA LEU A 712 -5.78 7.41 32.81
C LEU A 712 -6.60 6.38 33.59
N GLY A 713 -6.88 5.22 32.99
CA GLY A 713 -7.53 4.11 33.69
C GLY A 713 -6.58 3.43 34.68
N SER A 714 -5.29 3.33 34.34
CA SER A 714 -4.20 2.91 35.23
C SER A 714 -2.84 3.17 34.56
N ALA A 715 -1.79 3.33 35.37
CA ALA A 715 -0.41 3.41 34.90
C ALA A 715 0.46 2.38 35.62
N ARG A 716 1.35 1.69 34.89
CA ARG A 716 2.28 0.69 35.45
C ARG A 716 3.67 0.82 34.86
N SER A 717 4.61 1.27 35.70
CA SER A 717 6.04 1.02 35.51
C SER A 717 6.41 -0.37 36.05
N THR A 718 7.44 -0.98 35.46
CA THR A 718 8.07 -2.23 35.93
C THR A 718 9.53 -2.05 36.35
N GLY A 719 10.13 -0.87 36.14
CA GLY A 719 11.53 -0.62 36.51
C GLY A 719 12.00 0.84 36.53
N GLY A 720 11.26 1.77 35.90
CA GLY A 720 11.54 3.21 35.86
C GLY A 720 10.47 4.03 36.58
N ASN A 721 10.40 5.33 36.29
CA ASN A 721 9.40 6.22 36.88
C ASN A 721 8.04 6.13 36.15
N VAL A 722 7.02 6.66 36.81
CA VAL A 722 5.81 7.18 36.15
C VAL A 722 5.86 8.70 36.25
N THR A 723 5.96 9.39 35.13
CA THR A 723 5.97 10.85 35.02
C THR A 723 4.69 11.30 34.32
N ILE A 724 4.00 12.30 34.88
CA ILE A 724 2.76 12.86 34.32
C ILE A 724 2.78 14.39 34.46
N ASP A 725 2.84 15.09 33.34
CA ASP A 725 2.72 16.54 33.26
C ASP A 725 1.44 16.90 32.48
N ALA A 726 0.65 17.83 33.05
CA ALA A 726 -0.64 18.21 32.49
C ALA A 726 -0.98 19.65 32.86
N ILE A 727 -1.47 20.44 31.90
CA ILE A 727 -1.98 21.80 32.20
C ILE A 727 -3.43 21.76 32.72
N GLY A 728 -4.20 20.76 32.30
CA GLY A 728 -5.60 20.55 32.74
C GLY A 728 -5.70 19.74 34.02
N ASN A 729 -6.90 19.21 34.29
CA ASN A 729 -7.09 18.25 35.37
C ASN A 729 -6.40 16.92 35.03
N LEU A 730 -5.71 16.31 35.99
CA LEU A 730 -5.27 14.92 35.95
C LEU A 730 -6.27 14.04 36.71
N VAL A 731 -6.88 13.08 36.02
CA VAL A 731 -7.69 12.02 36.62
C VAL A 731 -7.03 10.68 36.33
N THR A 732 -6.64 9.95 37.36
CA THR A 732 -5.96 8.66 37.22
C THR A 732 -6.60 7.59 38.08
N GLY A 733 -6.68 6.36 37.57
CA GLY A 733 -6.95 5.18 38.38
C GLY A 733 -5.70 4.71 39.16
N PRO A 734 -5.55 3.41 39.40
CA PRO A 734 -4.38 2.86 40.08
C PRO A 734 -3.05 3.17 39.36
N ILE A 735 -2.06 3.69 40.08
CA ILE A 735 -0.67 3.78 39.60
C ILE A 735 0.21 2.78 40.35
N THR A 736 0.95 1.93 39.63
CA THR A 736 2.03 1.13 40.25
C THR A 736 3.38 1.50 39.64
N SER A 737 4.33 1.95 40.45
CA SER A 737 5.69 2.29 40.00
C SER A 737 6.75 1.50 40.77
N SER A 738 7.72 0.94 40.05
CA SER A 738 8.88 0.26 40.65
C SER A 738 10.01 1.23 41.05
N ALA A 739 9.91 2.49 40.65
CA ALA A 739 10.73 3.60 41.15
C ALA A 739 9.80 4.70 41.65
N ASN A 740 9.90 5.92 41.12
CA ASN A 740 9.17 7.09 41.64
C ASN A 740 7.86 7.34 40.86
N LEU A 741 6.98 8.15 41.45
CA LEU A 741 5.85 8.82 40.80
C LEU A 741 6.08 10.33 40.83
N LEU A 742 6.09 10.95 39.66
CA LEU A 742 6.36 12.37 39.47
C LEU A 742 5.16 13.00 38.75
N ILE A 743 4.48 13.94 39.38
CA ILE A 743 3.34 14.66 38.81
C ILE A 743 3.61 16.16 38.87
N GLY A 744 3.49 16.85 37.72
CA GLY A 744 3.65 18.30 37.64
C GLY A 744 5.08 18.80 37.89
N GLN A 745 6.07 18.17 37.26
CA GLN A 745 7.48 18.61 37.32
C GLN A 745 7.80 19.69 36.29
N MET A 746 7.13 19.66 35.14
CA MET A 746 7.22 20.67 34.09
C MET A 746 5.95 21.54 34.05
N ASP A 747 4.77 20.93 34.05
CA ASP A 747 3.47 21.60 33.98
C ASP A 747 2.52 21.02 35.05
N ALA A 748 2.20 21.84 36.05
CA ALA A 748 1.39 21.44 37.20
C ALA A 748 -0.10 21.28 36.84
N PRO A 749 -0.73 20.12 37.12
CA PRO A 749 -2.15 19.92 36.85
C PRO A 749 -3.03 20.88 37.66
N ALA A 750 -4.06 21.39 37.00
CA ALA A 750 -5.07 22.27 37.62
C ALA A 750 -5.77 21.61 38.81
N ASN A 751 -5.92 20.28 38.80
CA ASN A 751 -6.28 19.43 39.94
C ASN A 751 -5.71 18.02 39.69
N VAL A 752 -5.44 17.25 40.76
CA VAL A 752 -4.99 15.85 40.67
C VAL A 752 -5.98 14.95 41.40
N GLN A 753 -6.59 13.99 40.71
CA GLN A 753 -7.56 13.04 41.29
C GLN A 753 -7.09 11.59 41.14
N PHE A 754 -6.87 10.91 42.27
CA PHE A 754 -6.64 9.46 42.33
C PHE A 754 -7.97 8.72 42.57
N GLY A 755 -8.49 8.09 41.52
CA GLY A 755 -9.69 7.25 41.54
C GLY A 755 -9.45 5.78 41.93
N GLY A 756 -8.20 5.40 42.22
CA GLY A 756 -7.83 4.06 42.68
C GLY A 756 -6.52 4.06 43.47
N THR A 757 -6.18 2.93 44.09
CA THR A 757 -4.95 2.81 44.90
C THR A 757 -3.68 2.89 44.05
N SER A 758 -2.82 3.85 44.39
CA SER A 758 -1.47 4.01 43.88
C SER A 758 -0.44 3.47 44.88
N ASN A 759 0.48 2.64 44.40
CA ASN A 759 1.56 2.04 45.20
C ASN A 759 2.90 2.20 44.47
N VAL A 760 3.81 2.95 45.09
CA VAL A 760 5.07 3.43 44.49
C VAL A 760 6.20 2.96 45.38
N VAL A 761 7.21 2.30 44.82
CA VAL A 761 8.31 1.71 45.59
C VAL A 761 9.30 2.77 46.10
N GLY A 762 9.50 3.84 45.33
CA GLY A 762 10.31 4.99 45.73
C GLY A 762 9.46 6.19 46.16
N ASP A 763 9.87 7.37 45.73
CA ASP A 763 9.27 8.64 46.15
C ASP A 763 8.00 8.98 45.37
N VAL A 764 7.08 9.68 46.02
CA VAL A 764 5.90 10.29 45.39
C VAL A 764 6.04 11.80 45.45
N THR A 765 6.21 12.46 44.31
CA THR A 765 6.21 13.93 44.20
C THR A 765 5.02 14.39 43.38
N ILE A 766 4.17 15.26 43.96
CA ILE A 766 2.95 15.76 43.34
C ILE A 766 2.89 17.28 43.47
N THR A 767 3.03 18.00 42.36
CA THR A 767 2.70 19.43 42.27
C THR A 767 1.35 19.59 41.60
N SER A 768 0.49 20.46 42.13
CA SER A 768 -0.79 20.85 41.51
C SER A 768 -1.10 22.31 41.82
N ASP A 769 -1.67 23.03 40.85
CA ASP A 769 -2.13 24.41 41.05
C ASP A 769 -3.42 24.48 41.89
N GLY A 770 -4.17 23.37 41.97
CA GLY A 770 -5.43 23.26 42.72
C GLY A 770 -5.39 22.16 43.77
N THR A 771 -6.45 21.34 43.80
CA THR A 771 -6.66 20.33 44.84
C THR A 771 -6.06 18.97 44.45
N ILE A 772 -5.39 18.32 45.40
CA ILE A 772 -5.05 16.89 45.32
C ILE A 772 -6.17 16.10 46.02
N THR A 773 -6.92 15.30 45.26
CA THR A 773 -8.03 14.48 45.77
C THR A 773 -7.65 12.99 45.74
N VAL A 774 -7.76 12.31 46.88
CA VAL A 774 -7.70 10.84 46.95
C VAL A 774 -9.11 10.29 47.19
N ALA A 775 -9.63 9.53 46.23
CA ALA A 775 -11.01 9.04 46.27
C ALA A 775 -11.26 8.09 47.47
N ALA A 776 -12.52 8.03 47.90
CA ALA A 776 -12.96 7.18 49.01
C ALA A 776 -12.54 5.71 48.83
N ASN A 777 -11.91 5.11 49.86
CA ASN A 777 -11.33 3.76 49.85
C ASN A 777 -10.17 3.54 48.85
N SER A 778 -9.53 4.61 48.36
CA SER A 778 -8.27 4.54 47.59
C SER A 778 -7.10 5.03 48.44
N SER A 779 -5.88 4.58 48.13
CA SER A 779 -4.67 5.04 48.82
C SER A 779 -3.62 5.57 47.87
N VAL A 780 -2.77 6.49 48.33
CA VAL A 780 -1.51 6.85 47.67
C VAL A 780 -0.40 6.48 48.63
N THR A 781 0.46 5.55 48.26
CA THR A 781 1.53 5.03 49.12
C THR A 781 2.89 5.22 48.45
N ALA A 782 3.77 5.97 49.11
CA ALA A 782 5.20 6.09 48.82
C ALA A 782 5.99 5.09 49.67
N GLY A 783 6.86 4.30 49.04
CA GLY A 783 7.78 3.38 49.71
C GLY A 783 9.03 4.05 50.28
N SER A 784 9.25 5.31 49.91
CA SER A 784 10.19 6.26 50.51
C SER A 784 9.40 7.50 50.96
N ASP A 785 9.70 8.67 50.42
CA ASP A 785 9.14 9.96 50.86
C ASP A 785 7.93 10.40 50.00
N LEU A 786 7.04 11.16 50.62
CA LEU A 786 5.90 11.81 49.99
C LEU A 786 6.08 13.33 50.03
N LEU A 787 6.12 13.98 48.87
CA LEU A 787 6.21 15.43 48.75
C LEU A 787 5.05 15.95 47.90
N THR A 788 4.19 16.77 48.50
CA THR A 788 3.07 17.40 47.77
C THR A 788 3.18 18.92 47.81
N THR A 789 2.90 19.59 46.69
CA THR A 789 2.64 21.05 46.63
C THR A 789 1.26 21.27 46.03
N SER A 790 0.35 21.91 46.76
CA SER A 790 -1.05 22.07 46.33
C SER A 790 -1.76 23.24 47.00
N ALA A 791 -2.87 23.71 46.42
CA ALA A 791 -3.74 24.68 47.05
C ALA A 791 -4.59 24.06 48.18
N ASP A 792 -4.94 22.77 48.05
CA ASP A 792 -5.69 22.01 49.06
C ASP A 792 -5.53 20.50 48.88
N ILE A 793 -5.84 19.69 49.92
CA ILE A 793 -5.82 18.22 49.85
C ILE A 793 -7.14 17.67 50.39
N ASP A 794 -7.93 17.02 49.52
CA ASP A 794 -9.21 16.37 49.85
C ASP A 794 -9.02 14.86 49.98
N LEU A 795 -9.22 14.32 51.18
CA LEU A 795 -9.14 12.89 51.44
C LEU A 795 -10.56 12.32 51.62
N GLY A 796 -11.02 11.55 50.62
CA GLY A 796 -12.33 10.89 50.63
C GLY A 796 -12.46 9.80 51.70
N SER A 797 -13.68 9.50 52.15
CA SER A 797 -13.89 8.58 53.29
C SER A 797 -13.21 7.22 53.13
N GLY A 798 -12.40 6.84 54.12
CA GLY A 798 -11.60 5.60 54.08
C GLY A 798 -10.44 5.60 53.08
N SER A 799 -10.07 6.74 52.50
CA SER A 799 -8.82 6.89 51.76
C SER A 799 -7.61 6.87 52.71
N LEU A 800 -6.40 6.78 52.14
CA LEU A 800 -5.14 6.87 52.88
C LEU A 800 -4.06 7.58 52.05
N LEU A 801 -3.30 8.47 52.68
CA LEU A 801 -2.12 9.10 52.12
C LEU A 801 -0.91 8.68 52.96
N LYS A 802 -0.02 7.84 52.42
CA LYS A 802 1.03 7.16 53.19
C LYS A 802 2.43 7.40 52.63
N ALA A 803 3.39 7.64 53.52
CA ALA A 803 4.83 7.47 53.29
C ALA A 803 5.39 6.41 54.25
N GLU A 804 6.30 5.54 53.79
CA GLU A 804 7.11 4.73 54.70
C GLU A 804 8.26 5.55 55.31
N GLY A 805 8.70 6.64 54.66
CA GLY A 805 9.63 7.65 55.17
C GLY A 805 8.92 8.92 55.66
N ASP A 806 9.31 10.06 55.12
CA ASP A 806 8.81 11.38 55.50
C ASP A 806 7.66 11.84 54.59
N ALA A 807 6.67 12.55 55.15
CA ALA A 807 5.62 13.22 54.40
C ALA A 807 5.72 14.74 54.56
N THR A 808 5.92 15.46 53.45
CA THR A 808 5.95 16.93 53.40
C THR A 808 4.81 17.46 52.56
N LEU A 809 3.90 18.19 53.20
CA LEU A 809 2.75 18.84 52.59
C LEU A 809 3.05 20.34 52.48
N THR A 810 3.37 20.81 51.28
CA THR A 810 3.64 22.23 50.99
C THR A 810 2.37 22.90 50.49
N VAL A 811 2.01 24.01 51.13
CA VAL A 811 0.87 24.83 50.75
C VAL A 811 1.29 25.80 49.65
N SER A 812 0.54 25.85 48.55
CA SER A 812 0.79 26.79 47.45
C SER A 812 0.61 28.25 47.90
N GLN A 813 1.24 29.19 47.20
CA GLN A 813 1.22 30.61 47.59
C GLN A 813 -0.15 31.28 47.43
N ASP A 814 -1.12 30.61 46.79
CA ASP A 814 -2.48 31.12 46.60
C ASP A 814 -3.41 30.83 47.78
N ALA A 815 -2.98 30.03 48.77
CA ALA A 815 -3.76 29.75 49.97
C ALA A 815 -3.87 31.00 50.88
N SER A 816 -5.09 31.50 51.04
CA SER A 816 -5.41 32.64 51.92
C SER A 816 -5.27 32.34 53.42
N GLN A 817 -5.35 31.07 53.81
CA GLN A 817 -5.21 30.57 55.18
C GLN A 817 -4.91 29.06 55.15
N VAL A 818 -4.27 28.54 56.19
CA VAL A 818 -4.16 27.10 56.47
C VAL A 818 -5.05 26.77 57.66
N ARG A 819 -5.81 25.67 57.62
CA ARG A 819 -6.77 25.30 58.67
C ARG A 819 -6.64 23.82 59.04
N LEU A 820 -6.44 23.54 60.32
CA LEU A 820 -6.31 22.18 60.87
C LEU A 820 -7.47 21.88 61.83
N GLY A 821 -8.06 20.68 61.71
CA GLY A 821 -9.23 20.28 62.52
C GLY A 821 -10.55 20.88 62.06
N ALA A 822 -10.58 21.61 60.94
CA ALA A 822 -11.78 22.25 60.41
C ALA A 822 -11.76 22.26 58.87
N ALA A 823 -12.91 21.97 58.26
CA ALA A 823 -13.08 22.02 56.81
C ALA A 823 -12.99 23.47 56.29
N ALA A 824 -12.56 23.64 55.03
CA ALA A 824 -12.52 24.93 54.36
C ALA A 824 -13.86 25.67 54.46
N SER A 825 -13.80 26.99 54.65
CA SER A 825 -15.00 27.82 54.68
C SER A 825 -15.52 27.99 53.26
N ASN A 826 -16.81 27.67 53.03
CA ASN A 826 -17.45 27.68 51.71
C ASN A 826 -17.21 29.01 50.96
N GLY A 827 -16.23 29.03 50.04
CA GLY A 827 -15.90 30.17 49.18
C GLY A 827 -14.55 30.88 49.44
N GLY A 828 -13.69 30.39 50.34
CA GLY A 828 -12.30 30.86 50.49
C GLY A 828 -11.28 29.80 50.04
N GLY A 829 -10.29 30.20 49.24
CA GLY A 829 -9.16 29.33 48.87
C GLY A 829 -8.22 29.20 50.07
N ALA A 830 -8.54 28.30 50.98
CA ALA A 830 -7.77 27.98 52.18
C ALA A 830 -7.46 26.49 52.18
N PHE A 831 -6.20 26.15 52.44
CA PHE A 831 -5.76 24.76 52.60
C PHE A 831 -6.33 24.23 53.90
N ALA A 832 -7.10 23.15 53.87
CA ALA A 832 -7.85 22.67 55.02
C ALA A 832 -7.76 21.16 55.20
N LEU A 833 -7.25 20.72 56.36
CA LEU A 833 -7.30 19.31 56.76
C LEU A 833 -8.21 19.17 57.97
N THR A 834 -9.33 18.46 57.81
CA THR A 834 -10.16 18.08 58.96
C THR A 834 -9.45 17.05 59.84
N ASP A 835 -9.88 16.95 61.10
CA ASP A 835 -9.43 15.91 62.04
C ASP A 835 -9.48 14.50 61.43
N ALA A 836 -10.57 14.19 60.73
CA ALA A 836 -10.74 12.90 60.08
C ALA A 836 -9.82 12.69 58.86
N GLU A 837 -9.26 13.74 58.28
CA GLU A 837 -8.32 13.68 57.14
C GLU A 837 -6.88 13.63 57.62
N LEU A 838 -6.52 14.37 58.68
CA LEU A 838 -5.23 14.22 59.36
C LEU A 838 -5.00 12.77 59.79
N ASN A 839 -6.00 12.14 60.42
CA ASN A 839 -5.99 10.72 60.79
C ASN A 839 -6.08 9.74 59.59
N ARG A 840 -5.94 10.23 58.35
CA ARG A 840 -5.77 9.44 57.12
C ARG A 840 -4.44 9.74 56.41
N ILE A 841 -3.51 10.37 57.12
CA ILE A 841 -2.13 10.59 56.70
C ILE A 841 -1.23 9.70 57.57
N GLU A 842 -0.50 8.77 56.97
CA GLU A 842 0.42 7.86 57.66
C GLU A 842 1.87 8.20 57.28
N ALA A 843 2.68 8.64 58.25
CA ALA A 843 4.11 8.92 58.06
C ALA A 843 4.88 8.93 59.39
N GLN A 844 6.18 8.65 59.36
CA GLN A 844 7.05 8.76 60.54
C GLN A 844 7.20 10.23 60.95
N ASN A 845 7.55 11.08 59.98
CA ASN A 845 7.62 12.53 60.13
C ASN A 845 6.61 13.19 59.19
N LEU A 846 5.77 14.07 59.72
CA LEU A 846 4.79 14.84 58.95
C LEU A 846 5.09 16.34 59.07
N LEU A 847 5.55 16.95 57.97
CA LEU A 847 5.81 18.38 57.85
C LEU A 847 4.70 19.04 57.02
N LEU A 848 3.92 19.92 57.64
CA LEU A 848 3.06 20.87 56.95
C LEU A 848 3.80 22.20 56.78
N GLN A 849 4.22 22.50 55.56
CA GLN A 849 4.90 23.73 55.20
C GLN A 849 3.89 24.76 54.68
N ALA A 850 3.44 25.63 55.59
CA ALA A 850 2.50 26.72 55.32
C ALA A 850 3.18 28.02 54.84
N ASN A 851 4.51 28.04 54.74
CA ASN A 851 5.30 29.18 54.25
C ASN A 851 5.06 30.46 55.07
N SER A 852 4.49 31.52 54.48
CA SER A 852 4.11 32.76 55.19
C SER A 852 2.60 32.85 55.49
N THR A 853 1.87 31.76 55.33
CA THR A 853 0.40 31.74 55.43
C THR A 853 -0.02 31.55 56.88
N ASN A 854 -1.02 32.32 57.32
CA ASN A 854 -1.58 32.20 58.67
C ASN A 854 -2.28 30.85 58.86
N VAL A 855 -2.06 30.22 60.02
CA VAL A 855 -2.59 28.91 60.39
C VAL A 855 -3.66 29.06 61.47
N GLU A 856 -4.85 28.51 61.25
CA GLU A 856 -5.82 28.22 62.31
C GLU A 856 -5.74 26.74 62.69
N VAL A 857 -5.67 26.45 63.98
CA VAL A 857 -5.76 25.09 64.50
C VAL A 857 -6.98 25.01 65.41
N SER A 858 -8.04 24.35 64.92
CA SER A 858 -9.31 24.17 65.64
C SER A 858 -9.22 22.98 66.61
N SER A 859 -10.17 22.05 66.58
CA SER A 859 -10.09 20.84 67.41
C SER A 859 -9.53 19.67 66.61
N VAL A 860 -8.50 19.00 67.14
CA VAL A 860 -7.80 17.86 66.51
C VAL A 860 -7.49 16.82 67.58
N THR A 861 -7.66 15.54 67.26
CA THR A 861 -7.24 14.41 68.09
C THR A 861 -6.36 13.48 67.24
N PHE A 862 -5.06 13.48 67.53
CA PHE A 862 -4.09 12.66 66.80
C PHE A 862 -4.16 11.20 67.28
N ASP A 863 -4.45 10.28 66.37
CA ASP A 863 -4.60 8.85 66.68
C ASP A 863 -3.29 8.05 66.74
N GLY A 864 -2.16 8.69 66.40
CA GLY A 864 -0.81 8.11 66.40
C GLY A 864 -0.27 7.71 65.03
N ALA A 865 -1.06 7.79 63.96
CA ALA A 865 -0.61 7.47 62.60
C ALA A 865 0.05 8.66 61.87
N ALA A 866 -0.42 9.87 62.13
CA ALA A 866 0.00 11.09 61.44
C ALA A 866 1.20 11.76 62.14
N GLY A 867 2.42 11.46 61.68
CA GLY A 867 3.65 11.99 62.27
C GLY A 867 4.01 11.30 63.59
N SER A 868 4.16 9.98 63.55
CA SER A 868 4.35 9.15 64.76
C SER A 868 5.64 9.47 65.54
N GLU A 869 6.67 9.98 64.87
CA GLU A 869 7.88 10.52 65.52
C GLU A 869 7.84 12.05 65.60
N THR A 870 7.50 12.74 64.50
CA THR A 870 7.35 14.20 64.50
C THR A 870 6.16 14.69 63.69
N PHE A 871 5.48 15.72 64.20
CA PHE A 871 4.46 16.51 63.50
C PHE A 871 4.85 17.98 63.56
N THR A 872 5.17 18.59 62.42
CA THR A 872 5.66 19.98 62.33
C THR A 872 4.74 20.83 61.46
N VAL A 873 4.27 21.96 62.00
CA VAL A 873 3.60 23.01 61.24
C VAL A 873 4.54 24.21 61.11
N ALA A 874 5.20 24.31 59.96
CA ALA A 874 6.15 25.37 59.66
C ALA A 874 5.45 26.56 58.98
N THR A 875 5.34 27.69 59.69
CA THR A 875 4.93 28.98 59.14
C THR A 875 5.73 30.14 59.76
N THR A 876 5.94 31.19 58.96
CA THR A 876 6.35 32.53 59.44
C THR A 876 5.17 33.49 59.59
N GLY A 877 3.94 33.06 59.26
CA GLY A 877 2.71 33.79 59.54
C GLY A 877 2.25 33.62 60.99
N ASP A 878 1.04 34.10 61.31
CA ASP A 878 0.44 33.89 62.63
C ASP A 878 -0.16 32.48 62.76
N ILE A 879 -0.13 31.90 63.96
CA ILE A 879 -0.85 30.68 64.35
C ILE A 879 -1.91 31.03 65.41
N ALA A 880 -3.14 30.58 65.22
CA ALA A 880 -4.23 30.74 66.18
C ALA A 880 -4.83 29.38 66.56
N PHE A 881 -4.70 29.01 67.83
CA PHE A 881 -5.37 27.85 68.41
C PHE A 881 -6.80 28.23 68.84
N THR A 882 -7.80 27.64 68.19
CA THR A 882 -9.25 27.96 68.33
C THR A 882 -10.10 26.82 68.88
N GLY A 883 -9.53 25.63 69.08
CA GLY A 883 -10.17 24.45 69.68
C GLY A 883 -9.21 23.60 70.52
N ALA A 884 -9.63 22.39 70.87
CA ALA A 884 -8.85 21.47 71.72
C ALA A 884 -7.99 20.54 70.86
N ILE A 885 -6.68 20.52 71.12
CA ILE A 885 -5.69 19.70 70.42
C ILE A 885 -5.20 18.63 71.39
N ASP A 886 -5.44 17.36 71.06
CA ASP A 886 -5.03 16.20 71.87
C ASP A 886 -4.05 15.32 71.08
N GLY A 887 -2.82 15.22 71.59
CA GLY A 887 -1.75 14.34 71.10
C GLY A 887 -1.23 13.40 72.20
N SER A 888 -1.98 13.19 73.29
CA SER A 888 -1.58 12.38 74.44
C SER A 888 -1.34 10.89 74.12
N GLY A 889 -1.73 10.43 72.94
CA GLY A 889 -1.53 9.04 72.49
C GLY A 889 -0.24 8.74 71.71
N THR A 890 0.51 9.76 71.26
CA THR A 890 1.49 9.55 70.15
C THR A 890 2.96 9.44 70.59
N GLY A 891 3.38 10.12 71.66
CA GLY A 891 4.75 10.05 72.20
C GLY A 891 5.86 10.73 71.38
N GLY A 892 5.52 11.40 70.28
CA GLY A 892 6.46 12.12 69.40
C GLY A 892 6.67 13.60 69.76
N LEU A 893 7.30 14.34 68.85
CA LEU A 893 7.47 15.81 68.92
C LEU A 893 6.43 16.53 68.06
N PHE A 894 5.66 17.43 68.66
CA PHE A 894 4.81 18.39 67.97
C PHE A 894 5.49 19.76 67.92
N GLN A 895 5.76 20.29 66.73
CA GLN A 895 6.33 21.63 66.53
C GLN A 895 5.31 22.55 65.85
N PHE A 896 5.09 23.73 66.41
CA PHE A 896 4.30 24.80 65.80
C PHE A 896 5.15 26.07 65.63
N GLY A 897 5.25 26.54 64.39
CA GLY A 897 5.92 27.78 64.02
C GLY A 897 7.36 27.61 63.54
N GLY A 898 7.83 28.67 62.87
CA GLY A 898 9.13 28.75 62.22
C GLY A 898 9.13 28.30 60.76
N SER A 899 10.23 28.54 60.05
CA SER A 899 10.40 28.15 58.65
C SER A 899 10.94 26.73 58.49
N ALA A 900 10.70 26.08 57.36
CA ALA A 900 11.42 24.88 56.94
C ALA A 900 12.63 25.25 56.06
N PRO A 901 13.87 24.78 56.34
CA PRO A 901 14.30 24.10 57.56
C PRO A 901 14.32 25.05 58.78
N ASN A 902 14.16 24.44 59.96
CA ASN A 902 13.85 24.99 61.30
C ASN A 902 14.69 26.21 61.79
N THR A 903 14.64 27.35 61.09
CA THR A 903 15.52 28.51 61.35
C THR A 903 14.80 29.82 61.66
N GLY A 904 13.61 30.07 61.09
CA GLY A 904 12.79 31.25 61.40
C GLY A 904 11.83 31.05 62.58
N LEU A 905 11.00 32.06 62.84
CA LEU A 905 9.89 32.08 63.80
C LEU A 905 8.56 32.38 63.09
N ALA A 906 7.44 31.95 63.68
CA ALA A 906 6.10 32.48 63.37
C ALA A 906 5.96 33.93 63.85
N GLY A 907 4.99 34.69 63.33
CA GLY A 907 4.70 36.05 63.84
C GLY A 907 4.13 35.99 65.26
N THR A 908 2.83 35.70 65.37
CA THR A 908 2.14 35.48 66.64
C THR A 908 1.64 34.03 66.73
N ILE A 909 1.98 33.28 67.77
CA ILE A 909 1.24 32.07 68.17
C ILE A 909 0.32 32.45 69.33
N SER A 910 -0.99 32.39 69.10
CA SER A 910 -2.01 32.78 70.10
C SER A 910 -2.95 31.61 70.44
N MET A 911 -3.39 31.55 71.70
CA MET A 911 -4.39 30.57 72.14
C MET A 911 -5.37 31.18 73.13
N ASN A 912 -6.65 31.19 72.78
CA ASN A 912 -7.71 31.58 73.71
C ASN A 912 -8.00 30.43 74.70
N THR A 913 -7.47 30.52 75.91
CA THR A 913 -7.55 29.44 76.93
C THR A 913 -8.95 29.19 77.48
N GLU A 914 -9.95 30.04 77.16
CA GLU A 914 -11.37 29.78 77.48
C GLU A 914 -12.02 28.80 76.48
N ARG A 915 -11.35 28.53 75.35
CA ARG A 915 -11.93 27.82 74.20
C ARG A 915 -11.02 26.78 73.56
N ALA A 916 -9.72 26.84 73.83
CA ALA A 916 -8.68 26.01 73.27
C ALA A 916 -7.75 25.46 74.36
N SER A 917 -7.16 24.29 74.10
CA SER A 917 -6.23 23.60 75.00
C SER A 917 -5.26 22.73 74.22
N LEU A 918 -4.03 22.60 74.69
CA LEU A 918 -2.98 21.74 74.15
C LEU A 918 -2.73 20.57 75.11
N LEU A 919 -3.10 19.36 74.74
CA LEU A 919 -3.03 18.17 75.59
C LEU A 919 -2.05 17.14 75.00
N PHE A 920 -0.77 17.29 75.33
CA PHE A 920 0.33 16.45 74.88
C PHE A 920 0.92 15.62 76.04
N ALA A 921 0.05 15.05 76.87
CA ALA A 921 0.45 14.22 78.00
C ALA A 921 1.26 12.99 77.56
N GLY A 922 2.59 13.07 77.64
CA GLY A 922 3.51 12.02 77.17
C GLY A 922 4.18 12.29 75.82
N ALA A 923 3.90 13.42 75.17
CA ALA A 923 4.54 13.87 73.93
C ALA A 923 5.24 15.22 74.14
N ASP A 924 6.25 15.52 73.33
CA ASP A 924 7.04 16.76 73.43
C ASP A 924 6.41 17.86 72.58
N LEU A 925 6.36 19.09 73.10
CA LEU A 925 5.78 20.25 72.43
C LEU A 925 6.86 21.33 72.22
N GLN A 926 7.01 21.79 70.99
CA GLN A 926 7.81 22.97 70.63
C GLN A 926 6.93 24.06 70.03
N VAL A 927 7.07 25.29 70.52
CA VAL A 927 6.42 26.49 69.99
C VAL A 927 7.48 27.54 69.63
N ARG A 928 7.36 28.14 68.43
CA ARG A 928 8.39 29.03 67.86
C ARG A 928 7.80 30.27 67.20
N ALA A 929 7.84 31.42 67.87
CA ALA A 929 7.24 32.67 67.38
C ALA A 929 7.95 33.93 67.86
N ASP A 930 7.77 35.07 67.20
CA ASP A 930 8.14 36.35 67.81
C ASP A 930 7.29 36.56 69.09
N ASP A 931 5.97 36.35 69.00
CA ASP A 931 5.04 36.44 70.13
C ASP A 931 4.30 35.12 70.42
N ILE A 932 4.38 34.62 71.64
CA ILE A 932 3.58 33.49 72.12
C ILE A 932 2.62 33.98 73.22
N LEU A 933 1.32 34.00 72.94
CA LEU A 933 0.29 34.67 73.75
C LEU A 933 -0.85 33.70 74.13
N PHE A 934 -0.71 32.98 75.24
CA PHE A 934 -1.70 32.02 75.71
C PHE A 934 -2.49 32.60 76.89
N GLY A 935 -3.79 32.83 76.72
CA GLY A 935 -4.66 33.35 77.77
C GLY A 935 -6.07 33.67 77.28
N THR A 936 -6.81 34.42 78.08
CA THR A 936 -8.15 34.93 77.76
C THR A 936 -8.15 35.89 76.57
N GLN A 937 -9.27 35.98 75.83
CA GLN A 937 -9.36 36.90 74.68
C GLN A 937 -9.01 38.37 74.98
N PRO A 938 -9.44 38.96 76.13
CA PRO A 938 -9.08 40.34 76.47
C PRO A 938 -7.58 40.52 76.71
N PHE A 939 -6.91 39.53 77.31
CA PHE A 939 -5.45 39.55 77.48
C PHE A 939 -4.72 39.52 76.14
N ILE A 940 -5.09 38.62 75.23
CA ILE A 940 -4.48 38.54 73.89
C ILE A 940 -4.67 39.86 73.13
N GLN A 941 -5.85 40.49 73.23
CA GLN A 941 -6.08 41.79 72.58
C GLN A 941 -5.28 42.93 73.23
N GLU A 942 -5.17 42.97 74.57
CA GLU A 942 -4.32 43.94 75.28
C GLU A 942 -2.87 43.83 74.84
N MET A 943 -2.36 42.60 74.68
CA MET A 943 -1.00 42.34 74.22
C MET A 943 -0.77 42.81 72.77
N ILE A 944 -1.71 42.54 71.85
CA ILE A 944 -1.66 43.03 70.47
C ILE A 944 -1.74 44.56 70.41
N ASP A 945 -2.65 45.18 71.16
CA ASP A 945 -2.81 46.64 71.22
C ASP A 945 -1.55 47.32 71.79
N LEU A 946 -0.89 46.70 72.79
CA LEU A 946 0.39 47.14 73.34
C LEU A 946 1.53 47.03 72.31
N ARG A 947 1.57 45.96 71.52
CA ARG A 947 2.57 45.75 70.46
C ARG A 947 2.46 46.81 69.38
N ASP A 948 1.28 46.94 68.80
CA ASP A 948 0.99 47.88 67.72
C ASP A 948 1.16 49.35 68.18
N GLY A 949 0.93 49.61 69.47
CA GLY A 949 1.17 50.91 70.12
C GLY A 949 2.61 51.16 70.60
N SER A 950 3.50 50.16 70.60
CA SER A 950 4.81 50.22 71.28
C SER A 950 5.86 51.12 70.62
N GLY A 951 5.70 51.41 69.33
CA GLY A 951 6.70 52.14 68.54
C GLY A 951 8.05 51.43 68.37
N GLY A 952 8.09 50.10 68.51
CA GLY A 952 9.32 49.30 68.41
C GLY A 952 10.09 49.12 69.72
N ASN A 953 9.44 49.31 70.87
CA ASN A 953 9.98 49.01 72.19
C ASN A 953 8.98 48.12 72.98
N PHE A 954 8.51 47.05 72.34
CA PHE A 954 7.45 46.20 72.89
C PHE A 954 7.94 45.42 74.11
N SER A 955 8.93 44.56 73.92
CA SER A 955 9.59 43.71 74.94
C SER A 955 10.02 44.50 76.19
N GLY A 956 10.55 45.72 76.01
CA GLY A 956 10.88 46.65 77.11
C GLY A 956 9.67 47.22 77.88
N LEU A 957 8.51 47.36 77.25
CA LEU A 957 7.26 47.70 77.93
C LEU A 957 6.65 46.50 78.66
N LEU A 958 6.79 45.30 78.12
CA LEU A 958 6.27 44.06 78.72
C LEU A 958 6.89 43.78 80.09
N GLY A 959 8.20 43.92 80.22
CA GLY A 959 8.90 43.75 81.49
C GLY A 959 8.37 44.63 82.62
N ALA A 960 7.92 45.87 82.31
CA ALA A 960 7.45 46.84 83.29
C ALA A 960 5.93 46.82 83.53
N LEU A 961 5.12 46.67 82.47
CA LEU A 961 3.66 46.81 82.53
C LEU A 961 2.94 45.49 82.74
N ILE A 962 3.51 44.38 82.25
CA ILE A 962 2.87 43.06 82.19
C ILE A 962 3.58 42.08 83.13
N VAL A 963 4.84 41.73 82.87
CA VAL A 963 5.57 40.69 83.62
C VAL A 963 5.99 41.15 85.01
N GLY A 964 6.46 42.39 85.16
CA GLY A 964 6.88 42.99 86.44
C GLY A 964 5.75 43.57 87.29
N ASN A 965 4.48 43.42 86.88
CA ASN A 965 3.33 44.06 87.51
C ASN A 965 2.30 43.01 87.94
N SER A 966 2.19 42.73 89.24
CA SER A 966 1.22 41.79 89.82
C SER A 966 -0.25 42.18 89.66
N GLY A 967 -0.54 43.43 89.26
CA GLY A 967 -1.87 43.91 88.91
C GLY A 967 -2.21 43.80 87.43
N SER A 968 -1.31 43.26 86.59
CA SER A 968 -1.58 43.06 85.16
C SER A 968 -2.53 41.88 84.91
N SER A 969 -3.11 41.86 83.72
CA SER A 969 -3.94 40.76 83.21
C SER A 969 -3.19 39.41 83.19
N LEU A 970 -1.88 39.40 82.94
CA LEU A 970 -1.05 38.18 82.94
C LEU A 970 -1.19 37.36 84.25
N TYR A 971 -1.21 38.03 85.40
CA TYR A 971 -1.38 37.40 86.72
C TYR A 971 -2.84 37.16 87.08
N ASN A 972 -3.72 38.02 86.56
CA ASN A 972 -5.13 38.06 86.88
C ASN A 972 -5.94 37.78 85.61
N ALA A 973 -6.04 36.51 85.20
CA ALA A 973 -7.22 36.10 84.45
C ALA A 973 -8.45 36.53 85.26
N GLY A 974 -9.44 37.12 84.57
CA GLY A 974 -10.52 37.84 85.25
C GLY A 974 -11.31 36.95 86.21
N LEU A 975 -12.05 37.58 87.13
CA LEU A 975 -12.91 36.89 88.11
C LEU A 975 -14.01 36.01 87.50
N ASP A 976 -14.16 36.01 86.17
CA ASP A 976 -15.12 35.25 85.37
C ASP A 976 -14.43 34.25 84.40
N TYR A 977 -13.16 33.86 84.63
CA TYR A 977 -12.48 32.83 83.80
C TYR A 977 -13.29 31.52 83.80
N SER A 978 -13.48 30.96 82.59
CA SER A 978 -14.37 29.81 82.36
C SER A 978 -13.74 28.66 81.58
N GLY A 979 -12.43 28.73 81.32
CA GLY A 979 -11.65 27.65 80.70
C GLY A 979 -11.18 26.58 81.70
N PRO A 980 -10.43 25.56 81.23
CA PRO A 980 -9.83 24.57 82.11
C PRO A 980 -8.71 25.18 82.96
N ALA A 981 -8.51 24.64 84.16
CA ALA A 981 -7.42 25.04 85.06
C ALA A 981 -6.03 24.67 84.52
N THR A 982 -5.94 23.68 83.62
CA THR A 982 -4.75 23.37 82.82
C THR A 982 -5.15 23.43 81.35
N TYR A 983 -4.60 24.39 80.62
CA TYR A 983 -4.83 24.58 79.18
C TYR A 983 -3.64 24.13 78.32
N LEU A 984 -2.48 23.84 78.93
CA LEU A 984 -1.33 23.23 78.27
C LEU A 984 -0.79 22.07 79.11
N GLU A 985 -0.64 20.91 78.50
CA GLU A 985 0.04 19.75 79.08
C GLU A 985 1.07 19.19 78.09
N ALA A 986 2.29 18.91 78.55
CA ALA A 986 3.37 18.36 77.72
C ALA A 986 4.32 17.46 78.54
N SER A 987 5.04 16.56 77.87
CA SER A 987 6.20 15.86 78.43
C SER A 987 7.35 16.84 78.62
N ASN A 988 7.96 17.30 77.52
CA ASN A 988 8.88 18.43 77.49
C ASN A 988 8.22 19.59 76.74
N LEU A 989 8.43 20.83 77.21
CA LEU A 989 8.02 22.05 76.51
C LEU A 989 9.26 22.84 76.09
N ASN A 990 9.43 23.08 74.80
CA ASN A 990 10.47 23.95 74.26
C ASN A 990 9.85 25.23 73.69
N VAL A 991 10.25 26.39 74.23
CA VAL A 991 9.71 27.69 73.88
C VAL A 991 10.81 28.54 73.25
N VAL A 992 10.74 28.71 71.93
CA VAL A 992 11.64 29.57 71.16
C VAL A 992 10.92 30.87 70.84
N TYR A 993 11.44 32.03 71.27
CA TYR A 993 10.66 33.27 71.19
C TYR A 993 11.46 34.55 70.89
N GLY A 994 10.88 35.41 70.04
CA GLY A 994 11.55 36.60 69.47
C GLY A 994 11.35 37.91 70.24
N ASP A 995 10.15 38.15 70.74
CA ASP A 995 9.76 39.34 71.52
C ASP A 995 9.20 38.92 72.88
N SER A 996 8.24 37.97 72.88
CA SER A 996 7.55 37.57 74.11
C SER A 996 7.04 36.12 74.11
N ALA A 997 7.05 35.49 75.29
CA ALA A 997 6.35 34.24 75.54
C ALA A 997 5.61 34.30 76.87
N LEU A 998 4.30 34.51 76.80
CA LEU A 998 3.43 34.83 77.91
C LEU A 998 2.25 33.84 77.98
N PHE A 999 2.28 33.03 79.03
CA PHE A 999 1.24 32.09 79.40
C PHE A 999 0.51 32.68 80.62
N GLN A 1000 -0.75 33.06 80.50
CA GLN A 1000 -1.55 33.69 81.54
C GLN A 1000 -1.85 32.71 82.69
N ASN A 1001 -1.83 33.19 83.93
CA ASN A 1001 -2.30 32.40 85.08
C ASN A 1001 -3.81 32.15 84.98
N SER A 1002 -4.25 30.89 85.03
CA SER A 1002 -5.67 30.50 84.94
C SER A 1002 -6.29 29.99 86.25
N GLY A 1003 -5.54 30.02 87.36
CA GLY A 1003 -6.02 29.53 88.66
C GLY A 1003 -7.12 30.40 89.29
N GLU A 1004 -8.05 29.76 90.01
CA GLU A 1004 -9.08 30.49 90.75
C GLU A 1004 -8.47 31.31 91.90
N VAL A 1005 -8.99 32.52 92.09
CA VAL A 1005 -8.58 33.40 93.20
C VAL A 1005 -9.24 32.95 94.51
N SER A 1006 -8.66 31.95 95.16
CA SER A 1006 -9.11 31.49 96.48
C SER A 1006 -8.73 32.49 97.59
N THR A 1007 -9.51 32.54 98.68
CA THR A 1007 -9.29 33.50 99.78
C THR A 1007 -8.10 33.18 100.71
N ALA A 1008 -7.25 32.21 100.37
CA ALA A 1008 -6.14 31.78 101.23
C ALA A 1008 -4.87 31.33 100.50
N LEU A 1009 -4.97 30.86 99.25
CA LEU A 1009 -3.83 30.43 98.42
C LEU A 1009 -4.02 30.90 96.97
N VAL A 1010 -2.93 31.34 96.34
CA VAL A 1010 -2.90 31.58 94.89
C VAL A 1010 -2.59 30.25 94.21
N GLU A 1011 -3.57 29.65 93.54
CA GLU A 1011 -3.32 28.50 92.68
C GLU A 1011 -2.63 29.01 91.41
N THR A 1012 -1.38 28.59 91.17
CA THR A 1012 -0.64 28.89 89.95
C THR A 1012 -0.87 27.75 88.95
N THR A 1013 -1.92 27.87 88.15
CA THR A 1013 -2.33 26.85 87.19
C THR A 1013 -2.41 27.42 85.77
N GLY A 1014 -2.36 26.54 84.78
CA GLY A 1014 -2.44 26.87 83.36
C GLY A 1014 -1.62 25.91 82.52
N VAL A 1015 -0.36 25.71 82.91
CA VAL A 1015 0.58 24.81 82.24
C VAL A 1015 0.97 23.62 83.12
N ASN A 1016 1.11 22.44 82.54
CA ASN A 1016 1.66 21.24 83.18
C ASN A 1016 2.79 20.66 82.32
N ILE A 1017 4.01 20.63 82.84
CA ILE A 1017 5.20 20.08 82.16
C ILE A 1017 5.72 18.92 83.00
N SER A 1018 5.68 17.70 82.45
CA SER A 1018 5.99 16.49 83.22
C SER A 1018 7.49 16.25 83.39
N GLN A 1019 8.33 16.74 82.47
CA GLN A 1019 9.79 16.57 82.47
C GLN A 1019 10.51 17.93 82.42
N THR A 1020 10.84 18.46 81.24
CA THR A 1020 11.69 19.68 81.13
C THR A 1020 11.00 20.85 80.44
N LEU A 1021 11.33 22.06 80.91
CA LEU A 1021 11.03 23.32 80.25
C LEU A 1021 12.33 23.87 79.63
N THR A 1022 12.37 24.01 78.31
CA THR A 1022 13.45 24.71 77.60
C THR A 1022 12.99 26.10 77.18
N ILE A 1023 13.81 27.11 77.46
CA ILE A 1023 13.55 28.52 77.18
C ILE A 1023 14.69 29.03 76.27
N ASP A 1024 14.33 29.52 75.10
CA ASP A 1024 15.22 29.88 74.00
C ASP A 1024 14.84 31.28 73.44
N PRO A 1025 15.21 32.38 74.11
CA PRO A 1025 15.02 33.72 73.57
C PRO A 1025 15.91 33.96 72.34
N THR A 1026 15.56 34.90 71.47
CA THR A 1026 16.46 35.35 70.39
C THR A 1026 17.40 36.47 70.80
N ASP A 1027 17.06 37.25 71.84
CA ASP A 1027 17.95 38.27 72.38
C ASP A 1027 17.69 38.62 73.85
N THR A 1028 18.65 39.39 74.40
CA THR A 1028 18.72 39.88 75.78
C THR A 1028 17.61 40.85 76.21
N THR A 1029 16.52 41.05 75.46
CA THR A 1029 15.42 41.98 75.80
C THR A 1029 14.05 41.31 75.89
N ASN A 1030 13.95 40.05 75.47
CA ASN A 1030 12.72 39.30 75.33
C ASN A 1030 12.04 39.05 76.70
N ALA A 1031 10.70 39.02 76.72
CA ALA A 1031 9.92 38.82 77.94
C ALA A 1031 9.34 37.41 78.05
N PHE A 1032 9.41 36.79 79.23
CA PHE A 1032 8.91 35.42 79.47
C PHE A 1032 8.07 35.34 80.75
N ALA A 1033 6.91 34.71 80.71
CA ALA A 1033 6.13 34.41 81.90
C ALA A 1033 5.30 33.14 81.75
N ILE A 1034 5.41 32.22 82.71
CA ILE A 1034 4.64 30.97 82.74
C ILE A 1034 4.11 30.65 84.14
N PHE A 1035 2.90 30.10 84.23
CA PHE A 1035 2.26 29.67 85.48
C PHE A 1035 1.79 28.22 85.38
N GLY A 1036 2.12 27.40 86.38
CA GLY A 1036 1.86 25.97 86.35
C GLY A 1036 2.85 25.10 87.11
N THR A 1037 2.84 23.81 86.77
CA THR A 1037 3.70 22.75 87.31
C THR A 1037 4.84 22.40 86.35
N ILE A 1038 6.05 22.17 86.87
CA ILE A 1038 7.22 21.68 86.10
C ILE A 1038 7.90 20.56 86.89
N GLU A 1039 7.95 19.33 86.37
CA GLU A 1039 8.47 18.13 87.06
C GLU A 1039 7.90 17.98 88.50
N THR A 1040 6.61 18.24 88.68
CA THR A 1040 5.89 18.31 89.99
C THR A 1040 6.25 19.49 90.91
N LEU A 1041 7.11 20.41 90.48
CA LEU A 1041 7.43 21.64 91.21
C LEU A 1041 6.37 22.72 90.99
N GLU A 1042 5.94 23.37 92.08
CA GLU A 1042 4.95 24.45 92.09
C GLU A 1042 5.51 25.75 92.67
N GLY A 1043 4.85 26.87 92.36
CA GLY A 1043 5.18 28.18 92.92
C GLY A 1043 6.66 28.54 92.78
N ARG A 1044 7.26 29.00 93.89
CA ARG A 1044 8.67 29.38 93.96
C ARG A 1044 9.65 28.24 93.68
N ALA A 1045 9.26 26.98 93.87
CA ALA A 1045 10.16 25.84 93.64
C ALA A 1045 10.46 25.66 92.14
N ALA A 1046 9.47 25.85 91.27
CA ALA A 1046 9.65 25.78 89.82
C ALA A 1046 10.61 26.85 89.28
N ALA A 1047 10.60 28.07 89.84
CA ALA A 1047 11.53 29.13 89.47
C ALA A 1047 12.98 28.91 89.96
N LEU A 1048 13.18 27.98 90.89
CA LEU A 1048 14.46 27.54 91.47
C LEU A 1048 14.83 26.11 91.05
N ALA A 1049 14.16 25.56 90.03
CA ALA A 1049 14.42 24.22 89.54
C ALA A 1049 15.88 24.04 89.09
N ASP A 1050 16.35 22.80 89.12
CA ASP A 1050 17.70 22.47 88.65
C ASP A 1050 17.84 22.81 87.15
N PRO A 1051 19.04 23.22 86.68
CA PRO A 1051 19.28 23.49 85.25
C PRO A 1051 19.05 22.30 84.29
N SER A 1052 18.83 21.09 84.81
CA SER A 1052 18.36 19.92 84.03
C SER A 1052 16.83 19.85 83.86
N ILE A 1053 16.06 20.62 84.63
CA ILE A 1053 14.59 20.70 84.61
C ILE A 1053 14.13 21.96 83.88
N VAL A 1054 14.73 23.11 84.21
CA VAL A 1054 14.52 24.39 83.51
C VAL A 1054 15.83 24.75 82.80
N ILE A 1055 15.86 24.50 81.50
CA ILE A 1055 17.00 24.69 80.62
C ILE A 1055 16.87 26.06 79.95
N LEU A 1056 17.87 26.93 80.14
CA LEU A 1056 18.02 28.16 79.34
C LEU A 1056 19.11 27.87 78.31
N LEU A 1057 18.83 28.02 77.01
CA LEU A 1057 19.80 27.67 75.96
C LEU A 1057 20.92 28.71 75.81
N ASP A 1058 20.63 29.98 76.08
CA ASP A 1058 21.65 30.99 76.39
C ASP A 1058 21.32 31.71 77.71
N ASP A 1059 22.25 31.61 78.68
CA ASP A 1059 22.12 32.20 80.02
C ASP A 1059 22.36 33.72 80.03
N ASP A 1060 23.05 34.27 79.03
CA ASP A 1060 23.27 35.71 78.90
C ASP A 1060 22.06 36.42 78.24
N GLU A 1061 21.14 35.68 77.61
CA GLU A 1061 20.00 36.22 76.84
C GLU A 1061 18.65 36.28 77.59
N VAL A 1062 18.55 35.72 78.81
CA VAL A 1062 17.29 35.76 79.60
C VAL A 1062 17.27 36.97 80.55
N GLN A 1063 16.34 37.92 80.32
CA GLN A 1063 16.14 39.12 81.15
C GLN A 1063 15.66 38.81 82.58
N PRO A 1064 16.47 39.02 83.65
CA PRO A 1064 16.08 38.64 85.01
C PRO A 1064 14.87 39.41 85.56
N PHE A 1065 14.57 40.60 85.01
CA PHE A 1065 13.43 41.43 85.42
C PHE A 1065 12.16 41.15 84.60
N ALA A 1066 12.29 40.64 83.38
CA ALA A 1066 11.20 40.38 82.44
C ALA A 1066 10.93 38.89 82.20
N SER A 1067 11.61 37.99 82.91
CA SER A 1067 11.46 36.53 82.81
C SER A 1067 11.07 35.91 84.16
N ARG A 1068 9.90 35.26 84.23
CA ARG A 1068 9.33 34.70 85.48
C ARG A 1068 8.68 33.33 85.30
N ILE A 1069 8.78 32.49 86.33
CA ILE A 1069 8.04 31.24 86.49
C ILE A 1069 7.22 31.36 87.78
N ASN A 1070 5.91 31.12 87.71
CA ASN A 1070 4.97 31.25 88.83
C ASN A 1070 5.10 32.61 89.57
N GLY A 1071 5.29 33.69 88.82
CA GLY A 1071 5.50 35.05 89.34
C GLY A 1071 6.85 35.34 89.99
N CYS A 1072 7.70 34.34 90.20
CA CYS A 1072 9.06 34.50 90.71
C CYS A 1072 10.08 34.66 89.57
N GLN A 1073 11.14 35.46 89.79
CA GLN A 1073 12.24 35.57 88.83
C GLN A 1073 12.97 34.22 88.67
N ILE A 1074 13.28 33.85 87.42
CA ILE A 1074 13.94 32.58 87.07
C ILE A 1074 15.37 32.52 87.67
N ARG A 1075 15.84 31.33 88.05
CA ARG A 1075 17.14 31.02 88.71
C ARG A 1075 17.37 31.66 90.08
N SER A 1076 16.83 32.84 90.37
CA SER A 1076 16.98 33.52 91.66
C SER A 1076 15.86 33.18 92.65
N GLY A 1077 14.67 32.83 92.14
CA GLY A 1077 13.45 32.71 92.92
C GLY A 1077 13.16 33.98 93.72
N ALA A 1078 13.67 35.13 93.30
CA ALA A 1078 13.53 36.40 94.01
C ALA A 1078 12.31 37.18 93.50
N ASP A 1079 11.95 38.23 94.24
CA ASP A 1079 10.95 39.22 93.83
C ASP A 1079 9.60 38.61 93.40
N CYS A 1080 9.19 37.52 94.04
CA CYS A 1080 7.96 36.79 93.70
C CYS A 1080 6.74 37.70 93.78
N LEU A 1081 6.08 37.89 92.64
CA LEU A 1081 4.88 38.69 92.48
C LEU A 1081 3.65 37.83 92.72
N ASN A 1082 2.97 38.09 93.83
CA ASN A 1082 1.66 37.52 94.13
C ASN A 1082 0.56 38.44 93.58
N THR A 1083 -0.54 37.86 93.08
CA THR A 1083 -1.73 38.60 92.62
C THR A 1083 -2.24 39.59 93.66
N VAL A 1084 -2.45 40.84 93.25
CA VAL A 1084 -2.91 41.91 94.15
C VAL A 1084 -4.42 42.07 94.03
N ILE A 1085 -5.12 41.74 95.11
CA ILE A 1085 -6.57 41.97 95.23
C ILE A 1085 -6.85 43.47 95.06
N GLY A 1086 -7.72 43.80 94.11
CA GLY A 1086 -8.15 45.17 93.85
C GLY A 1086 -8.93 45.76 95.03
N ASN A 1087 -8.31 46.71 95.74
CA ASN A 1087 -8.97 47.46 96.80
C ASN A 1087 -10.09 48.34 96.20
N THR A 1088 -11.31 48.27 96.77
CA THR A 1088 -12.41 49.15 96.39
C THR A 1088 -12.03 50.61 96.61
N ILE A 1089 -12.08 51.44 95.57
CA ILE A 1089 -11.89 52.89 95.71
C ILE A 1089 -13.13 53.48 96.40
N VAL A 1090 -12.95 53.90 97.65
CA VAL A 1090 -13.85 54.83 98.33
C VAL A 1090 -13.11 56.16 98.45
N GLU A 1091 -13.46 57.14 97.60
CA GLU A 1091 -13.09 58.52 97.85
C GLU A 1091 -13.95 59.11 98.98
N ILE A 1092 -13.34 59.88 99.89
CA ILE A 1092 -13.51 61.35 99.93
C ILE A 1092 -12.69 61.98 101.09
N SER A 1093 -11.87 62.95 100.71
CA SER A 1093 -11.41 64.14 101.45
C SER A 1093 -10.57 64.05 102.74
N SER A 1094 -9.52 64.87 102.74
CA SER A 1094 -8.57 65.15 103.82
C SER A 1094 -9.02 66.29 104.74
N GLU A 1095 -8.88 66.14 106.07
CA GLU A 1095 -8.73 67.27 107.00
C GLU A 1095 -7.95 66.91 108.29
N GLN A 1096 -6.68 67.34 108.33
CA GLN A 1096 -5.91 67.87 109.47
C GLN A 1096 -5.72 67.14 110.83
N PHE A 1097 -4.42 66.98 111.20
CA PHE A 1097 -3.81 67.07 112.56
C PHE A 1097 -4.16 66.00 113.63
N ASP A 1098 -3.30 65.60 114.59
CA ASP A 1098 -1.83 65.68 114.83
C ASP A 1098 -1.46 64.76 116.04
N LEU A 1099 -0.16 64.59 116.32
CA LEU A 1099 0.47 64.28 117.63
C LEU A 1099 0.42 62.85 118.25
N PHE A 1100 1.60 62.47 118.76
CA PHE A 1100 2.00 61.19 119.37
C PHE A 1100 1.40 60.87 120.76
N SER A 1101 1.27 59.58 121.09
CA SER A 1101 1.91 58.87 122.25
C SER A 1101 1.15 57.55 122.56
N SER A 1102 1.80 56.38 122.58
CA SER A 1102 2.50 55.67 123.67
C SER A 1102 1.61 54.86 124.64
N GLU A 1103 1.74 53.52 124.54
CA GLU A 1103 1.81 52.54 125.65
C GLU A 1103 0.66 52.31 126.65
N SER A 1104 0.52 51.01 127.00
CA SER A 1104 0.02 50.44 128.27
C SER A 1104 -1.49 50.27 128.51
N ASP A 1105 -1.91 49.00 128.40
CA ASP A 1105 -2.61 48.22 129.44
C ASP A 1105 -4.09 48.46 129.84
N VAL A 1106 -4.89 47.40 129.57
CA VAL A 1106 -5.59 46.55 130.59
C VAL A 1106 -7.07 46.79 130.98
N LEU A 1107 -7.75 45.63 131.23
CA LEU A 1107 -9.05 45.34 131.90
C LEU A 1107 -10.39 45.51 131.12
N LEU A 1108 -10.98 44.35 130.73
CA LEU A 1108 -12.20 43.67 131.28
C LEU A 1108 -13.24 44.48 132.10
N PRO A 1109 -14.49 43.99 132.35
CA PRO A 1109 -15.20 42.78 131.86
C PRO A 1109 -16.67 43.03 131.37
N PHE A 1110 -17.39 41.98 130.93
CA PHE A 1110 -18.66 41.53 131.56
C PHE A 1110 -19.23 40.24 130.91
N ASP A 1111 -19.27 39.17 131.71
CA ASP A 1111 -20.19 38.02 131.61
C ASP A 1111 -21.59 38.44 132.14
N PRO A 1112 -22.72 37.88 131.66
CA PRO A 1112 -23.36 36.78 132.42
C PRO A 1112 -24.16 35.72 131.59
N LEU A 1113 -23.96 34.42 131.92
CA LEU A 1113 -25.00 33.39 132.28
C LEU A 1113 -26.19 33.13 131.29
N VAL A 1114 -26.64 31.93 130.87
CA VAL A 1114 -26.53 30.47 131.17
C VAL A 1114 -26.95 29.71 129.87
N GLY A 1115 -26.63 28.46 129.51
CA GLY A 1115 -25.88 27.34 130.11
C GLY A 1115 -26.67 26.01 130.13
N THR A 1116 -25.99 24.84 130.01
CA THR A 1116 -26.51 23.43 130.04
C THR A 1116 -27.44 23.01 128.87
N ASN A 1117 -27.38 21.80 128.27
CA ASN A 1117 -26.70 20.53 128.59
C ASN A 1117 -26.63 19.59 127.35
N ASN A 1118 -25.54 18.82 127.18
CA ASN A 1118 -25.57 17.34 127.01
C ASN A 1118 -24.15 16.74 126.89
N GLU A 1119 -23.99 15.52 127.39
CA GLU A 1119 -22.71 14.80 127.54
C GLU A 1119 -22.46 13.76 126.44
N GLY A 1120 -21.20 13.32 126.32
CA GLY A 1120 -20.75 12.14 125.57
C GLY A 1120 -19.83 12.46 124.37
N LEU A 1121 -18.71 11.76 124.14
CA LEU A 1121 -18.18 10.57 124.82
C LEU A 1121 -16.73 10.26 124.32
N PHE A 1122 -15.71 10.35 125.20
CA PHE A 1122 -14.34 9.72 125.12
C PHE A 1122 -13.44 9.90 123.85
N SER A 1123 -12.10 9.93 123.89
CA SER A 1123 -11.09 9.92 124.98
C SER A 1123 -9.67 10.23 124.43
N ASP A 1124 -8.83 10.87 125.26
CA ASP A 1124 -7.36 10.79 125.45
C ASP A 1124 -6.39 10.85 124.23
N VAL A 1125 -5.35 11.70 124.13
CA VAL A 1125 -4.41 12.43 125.05
C VAL A 1125 -3.04 11.76 125.21
N GLY A 1126 -1.98 12.53 124.86
CA GLY A 1126 -0.62 12.41 125.42
C GLY A 1126 0.32 11.41 124.73
N PRO A 1127 1.62 11.72 124.67
CA PRO A 1127 2.42 11.48 125.87
C PRO A 1127 3.47 12.56 126.20
N ASP A 1128 3.65 12.80 127.49
CA ASP A 1128 4.94 13.18 128.09
C ASP A 1128 4.95 12.60 129.51
N CYS A 1129 6.07 12.02 129.95
CA CYS A 1129 6.25 11.57 131.34
C CYS A 1129 7.65 11.96 131.82
N GLU A 1130 7.68 13.01 132.63
CA GLU A 1130 8.86 13.61 133.23
C GLU A 1130 9.12 12.97 134.61
N GLU A 1131 9.97 11.93 134.67
CA GLU A 1131 11.01 11.67 135.71
C GLU A 1131 11.41 10.19 135.79
N PHE A 1132 12.67 9.98 136.19
CA PHE A 1132 13.31 8.69 136.40
C PHE A 1132 13.34 8.36 137.90
N ASP A 1133 13.31 7.08 138.28
CA ASP A 1133 13.43 6.70 139.69
C ASP A 1133 14.87 6.77 140.22
N GLU A 1134 15.03 6.46 141.51
CA GLU A 1134 16.30 6.55 142.26
C GLU A 1134 17.39 5.53 141.84
N ASN A 1135 17.17 4.72 140.80
CA ASN A 1135 18.21 3.98 140.07
C ASN A 1135 18.38 4.39 138.58
N GLY A 1136 17.66 5.42 138.11
CA GLY A 1136 17.89 6.06 136.82
C GLY A 1136 17.24 5.40 135.61
N ILE A 1137 16.04 4.80 135.76
CA ILE A 1137 15.30 4.18 134.65
C ILE A 1137 13.89 4.79 134.50
N CYS A 1138 13.52 5.16 133.27
CA CYS A 1138 12.13 5.29 132.85
C CYS A 1138 11.67 3.91 132.38
N ILE A 1139 10.61 3.36 132.99
CA ILE A 1139 10.34 1.92 132.96
C ILE A 1139 9.58 1.53 131.69
N THR A 1140 10.26 0.86 130.76
CA THR A 1140 9.65 0.24 129.56
C THR A 1140 9.45 -1.28 129.73
N PRO A 1141 8.37 -1.86 129.17
CA PRO A 1141 8.24 -3.31 129.01
C PRO A 1141 8.40 -3.76 127.54
N SER A 1142 9.53 -4.44 127.29
CA SER A 1142 9.75 -5.62 126.42
C SER A 1142 9.09 -5.79 125.03
N GLU A 1143 9.99 -6.04 124.07
CA GLU A 1143 9.90 -6.75 122.77
C GLU A 1143 8.79 -7.82 122.58
N GLU A 1144 8.21 -7.89 121.37
CA GLU A 1144 8.23 -9.09 120.51
C GLU A 1144 7.74 -8.81 119.05
N GLN A 1145 8.53 -9.29 118.06
CA GLN A 1145 8.30 -9.36 116.59
C GLN A 1145 8.08 -8.07 115.78
#